data_AF-A0A162L152-F1
#
_entry.id   AF-A0A162L152-F1
#
_cell.length_a   1.000
_cell.length_b   1.000
_cell.length_c   1.000
_cell.angle_alpha   90.00
_cell.angle_beta   90.00
_cell.angle_gamma   90.00
#
_symmetry.space_group_name_H-M   'P 1'
#
loop_
_entity.id
_entity.type
_entity.pdbx_description
1 polymer ?
#
loop_
_entity_poly.entity_id
_entity_poly.type
_entity_poly.pdbx_seq_one_letter_code
_entity_poly.pdbx_strand_id
1 'polypeptide(L)'
;MEEAGREREILIVRSLAESDLGLFAAHRQAARSKQRALNINADVARRLFTPELYESGGATVNCIVAYDDVIVREARRLGKTGKNWRLGGKKLEDVAFADLDCKDFVLMRSVVPNDGTWPVTMTFISKKRHRVVHAGVVRIVERHLQGSMVVFDDADPAFRDLAQHCPVLPWEGKPLPGAASPSGESGSRPVPPMPRDDAPASKRPKTVSEKIRSPHILEHMLRVAGDLSAPAQLRFLETIDRLATQLREVLLATGGIMPIPRDHGTFWPSIRGQMTGFVDGGLANLSMLGSAPIAARVGGYTVIPGDTSQERENFIPLEYLIDQLYAHDDQGVFSDSFPDVGALRDAARISIEAAGAIRLLEEYPQDLKWLLVHGALVNPVSRYSDVMQDGRIRHRFPDFSDKALQDLLPSDDTAGEGRHRNFISVHLRQLKRLESADAVVCGVIERESSTTSVCRAVLNSLEDSAIRDLLPVTPAEWKAWFRNAVDPSGDEDFEGQRITDSLLFRCVLEPGEALSPIVIDRNELRRAPSAWVSEVSRYPKPLVSYVQPTEWNAPVRIEIFEKDRERFHDVAALVLHCSLLLPRYAFPVGLDIVDKFARIPDWMSRPINTHTAVRAMRTALDRGDDRLFDALRRMLCGSGREFLLRPGIFR
;
A
#
# COMPACT_ATOMS: atom_id res chain seq x y z
N MET A 1 -15.78 41.86 -47.12
CA MET A 1 -15.60 40.55 -47.77
C MET A 1 -14.11 40.29 -47.78
N GLU A 2 -13.49 39.34 -47.10
CA GLU A 2 -13.92 38.17 -46.33
C GLU A 2 -12.88 38.00 -45.21
N GLU A 3 -13.31 37.87 -43.95
CA GLU A 3 -12.48 37.24 -42.90
C GLU A 3 -13.38 36.43 -41.95
N ALA A 4 -14.45 35.86 -42.52
CA ALA A 4 -15.32 34.94 -41.83
C ALA A 4 -14.85 33.52 -42.17
N GLY A 5 -14.25 32.84 -41.18
CA GLY A 5 -14.02 31.39 -41.23
C GLY A 5 -12.59 30.89 -41.11
N ARG A 6 -11.60 31.71 -40.72
CA ARG A 6 -10.28 31.16 -40.37
C ARG A 6 -10.33 30.58 -38.97
N GLU A 7 -10.22 29.26 -38.88
CA GLU A 7 -10.08 28.54 -37.62
C GLU A 7 -8.80 29.01 -36.92
N ARG A 8 -8.93 29.42 -35.65
CA ARG A 8 -7.79 29.86 -34.85
C ARG A 8 -6.93 28.66 -34.50
N GLU A 9 -5.62 28.83 -34.61
CA GLU A 9 -4.66 27.77 -34.33
C GLU A 9 -3.85 28.06 -33.07
N ILE A 10 -3.42 26.97 -32.42
CA ILE A 10 -2.56 26.98 -31.24
C ILE A 10 -1.34 26.12 -31.52
N LEU A 11 -0.17 26.62 -31.13
CA LEU A 11 1.10 25.90 -31.18
C LEU A 11 1.70 25.82 -29.79
N ILE A 12 1.88 24.59 -29.30
CA ILE A 12 2.39 24.29 -27.97
C ILE A 12 3.78 23.71 -28.13
N VAL A 13 4.79 24.32 -27.49
CA VAL A 13 6.15 23.77 -27.46
C VAL A 13 6.42 23.18 -26.10
N ARG A 14 6.84 21.92 -26.05
CA ARG A 14 7.31 21.25 -24.83
C ARG A 14 8.76 20.81 -24.97
N SER A 15 9.58 21.22 -24.01
CA SER A 15 10.89 20.60 -23.77
C SER A 15 10.68 19.26 -23.07
N LEU A 16 11.16 18.18 -23.68
CA LEU A 16 11.02 16.81 -23.17
C LEU A 16 11.75 16.66 -21.83
N ALA A 17 11.06 16.13 -20.84
CA ALA A 17 11.63 15.69 -19.57
C ALA A 17 11.91 14.18 -19.59
N GLU A 18 12.70 13.69 -18.63
CA GLU A 18 13.02 12.25 -18.51
C GLU A 18 11.74 11.38 -18.40
N SER A 19 10.68 11.91 -17.78
CA SER A 19 9.39 11.24 -17.67
C SER A 19 8.59 11.14 -18.97
N ASP A 20 8.86 12.01 -19.95
CA ASP A 20 8.22 11.99 -21.26
C ASP A 20 8.81 10.91 -22.16
N LEU A 21 10.11 10.58 -21.97
CA LEU A 21 10.82 9.58 -22.77
C LEU A 21 10.20 8.17 -22.67
N GLY A 22 9.45 7.90 -21.60
CA GLY A 22 8.71 6.63 -21.45
C GLY A 22 7.57 6.42 -22.47
N LEU A 23 7.23 7.42 -23.29
CA LEU A 23 6.35 7.26 -24.44
C LEU A 23 6.99 6.39 -25.55
N PHE A 24 8.32 6.45 -25.71
CA PHE A 24 9.05 5.77 -26.77
C PHE A 24 9.55 4.40 -26.32
N ALA A 25 9.39 3.38 -27.16
CA ALA A 25 9.79 2.01 -26.82
C ALA A 25 11.29 1.88 -26.53
N ALA A 26 12.12 2.58 -27.31
CA ALA A 26 13.59 2.55 -27.20
C ALA A 26 14.11 3.00 -25.82
N HIS A 27 13.40 3.91 -25.15
CA HIS A 27 13.85 4.48 -23.87
C HIS A 27 13.28 3.78 -22.64
N ARG A 28 12.29 2.87 -22.81
CA ARG A 28 11.57 2.26 -21.68
C ARG A 28 12.40 1.33 -20.79
N GLN A 29 13.42 0.68 -21.34
CA GLN A 29 14.28 -0.21 -20.56
C GLN A 29 15.27 0.59 -19.67
N ALA A 30 15.63 1.80 -20.10
CA ALA A 30 16.56 2.68 -19.39
C ALA A 30 15.85 3.76 -18.54
N ALA A 31 14.57 4.07 -18.82
CA ALA A 31 13.82 5.10 -18.12
C ALA A 31 13.55 4.71 -16.66
N ARG A 32 14.03 5.54 -15.72
CA ARG A 32 13.74 5.40 -14.28
C ARG A 32 12.29 5.71 -13.94
N SER A 33 11.61 6.49 -14.79
CA SER A 33 10.20 6.86 -14.62
C SER A 33 9.25 5.82 -15.22
N LYS A 34 8.23 5.42 -14.46
CA LYS A 34 7.14 4.55 -14.94
C LYS A 34 6.11 5.30 -15.81
N GLN A 35 6.26 6.61 -16.02
CA GLN A 35 5.37 7.41 -16.85
C GLN A 35 5.52 7.06 -18.33
N ARG A 36 4.40 6.96 -19.05
CA ARG A 36 4.33 6.48 -20.46
C ARG A 36 3.58 7.44 -21.39
N ALA A 37 3.55 8.72 -21.05
CA ALA A 37 2.74 9.75 -21.70
C ALA A 37 3.44 11.10 -21.60
N LEU A 38 3.18 11.98 -22.56
CA LEU A 38 3.62 13.37 -22.46
C LEU A 38 2.80 14.11 -21.42
N ASN A 39 3.48 14.82 -20.53
CA ASN A 39 2.78 15.73 -19.63
C ASN A 39 2.30 16.97 -20.40
N ILE A 40 1.10 17.45 -20.10
CA ILE A 40 0.51 18.71 -20.59
C ILE A 40 0.12 19.54 -19.36
N ASN A 41 0.43 20.84 -19.34
CA ASN A 41 0.08 21.69 -18.21
C ASN A 41 -1.45 21.97 -18.24
N ALA A 42 -2.05 22.12 -17.07
CA ALA A 42 -3.52 22.23 -16.96
C ALA A 42 -4.10 23.50 -17.59
N ASP A 43 -3.33 24.58 -17.63
CA ASP A 43 -3.64 25.83 -18.32
C ASP A 43 -3.56 25.67 -19.85
N VAL A 44 -2.56 24.93 -20.34
CA VAL A 44 -2.41 24.61 -21.77
C VAL A 44 -3.59 23.75 -22.26
N ALA A 45 -3.95 22.71 -21.50
CA ALA A 45 -5.11 21.88 -21.82
C ALA A 45 -6.42 22.68 -21.80
N ARG A 46 -6.55 23.67 -20.91
CA ARG A 46 -7.71 24.57 -20.84
C ARG A 46 -7.82 25.47 -22.07
N ARG A 47 -6.69 25.92 -22.61
CA ARG A 47 -6.65 26.73 -23.83
C ARG A 47 -6.92 25.90 -25.07
N LEU A 48 -6.48 24.64 -25.09
CA LEU A 48 -6.64 23.76 -26.25
C LEU A 48 -8.09 23.28 -26.42
N PHE A 49 -8.75 22.84 -25.35
CA PHE A 49 -10.07 22.23 -25.43
C PHE A 49 -11.23 23.22 -25.30
N THR A 50 -12.40 22.83 -25.80
CA THR A 50 -13.66 23.49 -25.41
C THR A 50 -13.87 23.36 -23.89
N PRO A 51 -14.60 24.30 -23.25
CA PRO A 51 -14.91 24.22 -21.83
C PRO A 51 -15.50 22.87 -21.42
N GLU A 52 -16.41 22.32 -22.23
CA GLU A 52 -17.09 21.05 -21.97
C GLU A 52 -16.10 19.89 -21.93
N LEU A 53 -15.18 19.80 -22.90
CA LEU A 53 -14.15 18.74 -22.93
C LEU A 53 -13.11 18.89 -21.82
N TYR A 54 -12.78 20.13 -21.45
CA TYR A 54 -11.87 20.37 -20.35
C TYR A 54 -12.48 19.92 -19.01
N GLU A 55 -13.74 20.25 -18.77
CA GLU A 55 -14.49 19.90 -17.57
C GLU A 55 -14.77 18.39 -17.49
N SER A 56 -15.04 17.74 -18.64
CA SER A 56 -15.19 16.28 -18.71
C SER A 56 -13.89 15.49 -18.48
N GLY A 57 -12.76 16.19 -18.23
CA GLY A 57 -11.46 15.56 -17.97
C GLY A 57 -10.73 15.09 -19.22
N GLY A 58 -11.12 15.57 -20.41
CA GLY A 58 -10.45 15.35 -21.69
C GLY A 58 -11.15 14.41 -22.66
N ALA A 59 -10.52 14.20 -23.80
CA ALA A 59 -11.07 13.44 -24.92
C ALA A 59 -10.04 12.49 -25.54
N THR A 60 -10.54 11.54 -26.34
CA THR A 60 -9.69 10.85 -27.32
C THR A 60 -9.59 11.77 -28.53
N VAL A 61 -8.37 12.11 -28.92
CA VAL A 61 -8.09 12.98 -30.06
C VAL A 61 -7.34 12.21 -31.13
N ASN A 62 -7.60 12.52 -32.39
CA ASN A 62 -6.77 12.07 -33.49
C ASN A 62 -5.39 12.69 -33.36
N CYS A 63 -4.33 11.89 -33.38
CA CYS A 63 -2.99 12.39 -33.19
C CYS A 63 -2.05 11.94 -34.30
N ILE A 64 -1.37 12.90 -34.90
CA ILE A 64 -0.38 12.67 -35.95
C ILE A 64 0.99 12.94 -35.34
N VAL A 65 1.81 11.91 -35.21
CA VAL A 65 3.18 12.03 -34.69
C VAL A 65 4.14 12.00 -35.86
N ALA A 66 4.96 13.03 -36.02
CA ALA A 66 5.97 13.16 -37.05
C ALA A 66 7.37 13.32 -36.44
N TYR A 67 8.32 12.55 -36.96
CA TYR A 67 9.74 12.69 -36.67
C TYR A 67 10.57 12.20 -37.86
N ASP A 68 11.25 13.13 -38.54
CA ASP A 68 11.88 12.86 -39.86
C ASP A 68 10.87 12.20 -40.83
N ASP A 69 11.25 11.08 -41.43
CA ASP A 69 10.43 10.29 -42.36
C ASP A 69 9.38 9.41 -41.65
N VAL A 70 9.35 9.39 -40.32
CA VAL A 70 8.41 8.57 -39.55
C VAL A 70 7.14 9.37 -39.25
N ILE A 71 6.02 8.90 -39.79
CA ILE A 71 4.69 9.45 -39.51
C ILE A 71 3.78 8.36 -38.92
N VAL A 72 3.33 8.56 -37.69
CA VAL A 72 2.39 7.67 -36.99
C VAL A 72 1.07 8.38 -36.80
N ARG A 73 -0.03 7.82 -37.30
CA ARG A 73 -1.39 8.35 -37.13
C ARG A 73 -2.19 7.42 -36.23
N GLU A 74 -2.54 7.88 -35.03
CA GLU A 74 -3.37 7.10 -34.11
C GLU A 74 -4.23 7.96 -33.18
N ALA A 75 -5.34 7.40 -32.73
CA ALA A 75 -6.16 8.01 -31.69
C ALA A 75 -5.44 7.91 -30.34
N ARG A 76 -5.23 9.05 -29.67
CA ARG A 76 -4.55 9.16 -28.38
C ARG A 76 -5.47 9.81 -27.35
N ARG A 77 -5.42 9.34 -26.10
CA ARG A 77 -6.18 9.97 -25.01
C ARG A 77 -5.41 11.17 -24.51
N LEU A 78 -6.00 12.35 -24.61
CA LEU A 78 -5.53 13.57 -23.95
C LEU A 78 -6.50 13.90 -22.82
N GLY A 79 -6.10 13.62 -21.59
CA GLY A 79 -6.98 13.79 -20.45
C GLY A 79 -6.29 13.93 -19.11
N LYS A 80 -7.08 14.29 -18.11
CA LYS A 80 -6.63 14.52 -16.74
C LYS A 80 -6.35 13.17 -16.05
N THR A 81 -5.11 12.99 -15.61
CA THR A 81 -4.65 11.83 -14.83
C THR A 81 -4.05 12.33 -13.52
N GLY A 82 -4.85 12.27 -12.44
CA GLY A 82 -4.49 12.89 -11.16
C GLY A 82 -4.46 14.42 -11.27
N LYS A 83 -3.35 15.03 -10.83
CA LYS A 83 -3.15 16.50 -10.90
C LYS A 83 -2.67 17.00 -12.27
N ASN A 84 -2.31 16.10 -13.18
CA ASN A 84 -1.63 16.42 -14.44
C ASN A 84 -2.48 16.05 -15.65
N TRP A 85 -2.38 16.81 -16.73
CA TRP A 85 -2.94 16.41 -18.03
C TRP A 85 -1.91 15.58 -18.78
N ARG A 86 -2.35 14.53 -19.47
CA ARG A 86 -1.46 13.60 -20.15
C ARG A 86 -1.96 13.27 -21.53
N LEU A 87 -1.06 13.38 -22.52
CA LEU A 87 -1.24 12.82 -23.85
C LEU A 87 -0.63 11.43 -23.88
N GLY A 88 -1.48 10.43 -23.65
CA GLY A 88 -1.11 9.01 -23.59
C GLY A 88 -1.55 8.23 -24.82
N GLY A 89 -1.10 6.99 -24.96
CA GLY A 89 -1.50 6.13 -26.06
C GLY A 89 -0.59 4.91 -26.18
N LYS A 90 -0.61 4.28 -27.35
CA LYS A 90 0.33 3.19 -27.63
C LYS A 90 1.76 3.76 -27.63
N LYS A 91 2.70 2.89 -27.27
CA LYS A 91 4.12 3.24 -27.30
C LYS A 91 4.53 3.50 -28.75
N LEU A 92 5.42 4.48 -28.95
CA LEU A 92 6.01 4.73 -30.26
C LEU A 92 7.18 3.75 -30.44
N GLU A 93 7.04 2.82 -31.39
CA GLU A 93 7.93 1.66 -31.53
C GLU A 93 9.10 1.88 -32.50
N ASP A 94 9.04 2.91 -33.33
CA ASP A 94 10.06 3.14 -34.36
C ASP A 94 11.44 3.44 -33.75
N VAL A 95 12.49 2.87 -34.36
CA VAL A 95 13.87 3.05 -33.94
C VAL A 95 14.35 4.49 -34.07
N ALA A 96 13.75 5.30 -34.95
CA ALA A 96 14.08 6.71 -35.10
C ALA A 96 13.95 7.47 -33.78
N PHE A 97 12.96 7.14 -32.95
CA PHE A 97 12.74 7.80 -31.66
C PHE A 97 13.83 7.52 -30.61
N ALA A 98 14.72 6.55 -30.84
CA ALA A 98 15.85 6.27 -29.93
C ALA A 98 16.82 7.45 -29.79
N ASP A 99 16.87 8.33 -30.79
CA ASP A 99 17.78 9.48 -30.80
C ASP A 99 17.29 10.66 -29.96
N LEU A 100 16.02 10.67 -29.57
CA LEU A 100 15.45 11.71 -28.72
C LEU A 100 16.00 11.63 -27.29
N ASP A 101 16.27 12.78 -26.68
CA ASP A 101 16.80 12.89 -25.33
C ASP A 101 16.07 13.98 -24.52
N CYS A 102 16.37 14.07 -23.23
CA CYS A 102 15.93 15.16 -22.37
C CYS A 102 16.37 16.50 -22.97
N LYS A 103 15.47 17.49 -22.96
CA LYS A 103 15.63 18.83 -23.57
C LYS A 103 15.58 18.87 -25.10
N ASP A 104 15.29 17.77 -25.77
CA ASP A 104 14.73 17.83 -27.12
C ASP A 104 13.29 18.36 -27.07
N PHE A 105 12.74 18.78 -28.21
CA PHE A 105 11.44 19.45 -28.24
C PHE A 105 10.38 18.59 -28.93
N VAL A 106 9.13 18.79 -28.49
CA VAL A 106 7.94 18.44 -29.25
C VAL A 106 7.11 19.70 -29.47
N LEU A 107 6.77 19.95 -30.72
CA LEU A 107 5.84 20.99 -31.14
C LEU A 107 4.49 20.32 -31.37
N MET A 108 3.43 20.86 -30.78
CA MET A 108 2.08 20.34 -30.93
C MET A 108 1.19 21.42 -31.52
N ARG A 109 0.53 21.14 -32.65
CA ARG A 109 -0.32 22.09 -33.37
C ARG A 109 -1.72 21.54 -33.53
N SER A 110 -2.72 22.40 -33.31
CA SER A 110 -4.14 22.07 -33.40
C SER A 110 -4.98 23.34 -33.65
N VAL A 111 -6.25 23.16 -34.00
CA VAL A 111 -7.28 24.22 -33.95
C VAL A 111 -7.73 24.45 -32.51
N VAL A 112 -8.11 25.68 -32.18
CA VAL A 112 -8.65 26.13 -30.88
C VAL A 112 -9.98 26.89 -31.07
N PRO A 113 -11.02 26.60 -30.27
CA PRO A 113 -11.10 25.49 -29.31
C PRO A 113 -11.26 24.14 -30.01
N ASN A 114 -10.55 23.12 -29.54
CA ASN A 114 -10.66 21.76 -30.06
C ASN A 114 -11.76 21.01 -29.30
N ASP A 115 -12.77 20.54 -30.02
CA ASP A 115 -13.91 19.73 -29.53
C ASP A 115 -13.67 18.21 -29.66
N GLY A 116 -12.44 17.81 -29.96
CA GLY A 116 -12.01 16.44 -30.19
C GLY A 116 -12.09 15.99 -31.65
N THR A 117 -12.65 16.80 -32.55
CA THR A 117 -12.76 16.48 -33.97
C THR A 117 -11.49 16.81 -34.76
N TRP A 118 -10.76 17.84 -34.33
CA TRP A 118 -9.53 18.30 -34.97
C TRP A 118 -8.31 17.50 -34.50
N PRO A 119 -7.43 17.06 -35.42
CA PRO A 119 -6.24 16.32 -35.04
C PRO A 119 -5.22 17.20 -34.32
N VAL A 120 -4.51 16.61 -33.37
CA VAL A 120 -3.32 17.21 -32.75
C VAL A 120 -2.07 16.65 -33.46
N THR A 121 -1.36 17.51 -34.18
CA THR A 121 -0.10 17.15 -34.84
C THR A 121 1.06 17.37 -33.87
N MET A 122 1.92 16.38 -33.69
CA MET A 122 3.11 16.41 -32.86
C MET A 122 4.35 16.25 -33.72
N THR A 123 5.23 17.23 -33.75
CA THR A 123 6.52 17.14 -34.46
C THR A 123 7.66 17.17 -33.46
N PHE A 124 8.51 16.14 -33.48
CA PHE A 124 9.67 16.04 -32.61
C PHE A 124 10.90 16.67 -33.24
N ILE A 125 11.71 17.36 -32.45
CA ILE A 125 12.92 18.05 -32.88
C ILE A 125 14.07 17.68 -31.94
N SER A 126 14.94 16.76 -32.39
CA SER A 126 16.16 16.39 -31.67
C SER A 126 17.32 17.33 -31.92
N LYS A 127 18.11 17.62 -30.88
CA LYS A 127 19.41 18.28 -30.99
C LYS A 127 20.41 17.50 -31.85
N LYS A 128 20.33 16.16 -31.86
CA LYS A 128 21.27 15.30 -32.60
C LYS A 128 21.05 15.38 -34.10
N ARG A 129 19.80 15.34 -34.55
CA ARG A 129 19.43 15.31 -35.98
C ARG A 129 19.11 16.70 -36.55
N HIS A 130 18.50 17.56 -35.75
CA HIS A 130 18.01 18.87 -36.18
C HIS A 130 18.76 20.03 -35.51
N ARG A 131 20.10 19.96 -35.42
CA ARG A 131 20.90 20.90 -34.60
C ARG A 131 20.58 22.38 -34.85
N VAL A 132 20.41 22.79 -36.10
CA VAL A 132 20.12 24.20 -36.47
C VAL A 132 18.70 24.58 -36.05
N VAL A 133 17.70 23.76 -36.37
CA VAL A 133 16.30 23.99 -36.00
C VAL A 133 16.12 23.98 -34.49
N HIS A 134 16.74 23.02 -33.79
CA HIS A 134 16.74 22.91 -32.34
C HIS A 134 17.27 24.21 -31.69
N ALA A 135 18.40 24.73 -32.14
CA ALA A 135 18.95 26.00 -31.66
C ALA A 135 18.01 27.19 -31.93
N GLY A 136 17.33 27.20 -33.09
CA GLY A 136 16.30 28.20 -33.42
C GLY A 136 15.12 28.15 -32.44
N VAL A 137 14.59 26.95 -32.18
CA VAL A 137 13.50 26.75 -31.20
C VAL A 137 13.93 27.19 -29.80
N VAL A 138 15.14 26.81 -29.34
CA VAL A 138 15.68 27.26 -28.04
C VAL A 138 15.65 28.79 -27.93
N ARG A 139 16.14 29.51 -28.94
CA ARG A 139 16.19 30.98 -28.93
C ARG A 139 14.81 31.61 -28.78
N ILE A 140 13.77 30.98 -29.36
CA ILE A 140 12.38 31.45 -29.28
C ILE A 140 11.78 31.17 -27.89
N VAL A 141 12.01 29.98 -27.33
CA VAL A 141 11.29 29.51 -26.14
C VAL A 141 12.02 29.69 -24.80
N GLU A 142 13.35 29.84 -24.77
CA GLU A 142 14.16 29.82 -23.54
C GLU A 142 13.68 30.80 -22.45
N ARG A 143 13.14 31.96 -22.86
CA ARG A 143 12.63 32.99 -21.94
C ARG A 143 11.15 32.84 -21.57
N HIS A 144 10.43 31.91 -22.20
CA HIS A 144 8.98 31.79 -22.15
C HIS A 144 8.49 30.45 -21.59
N LEU A 145 9.37 29.47 -21.36
CA LEU A 145 9.00 28.16 -20.83
C LEU A 145 8.51 28.25 -19.38
N GLN A 146 7.26 27.85 -19.14
CA GLN A 146 6.69 27.63 -17.81
C GLN A 146 6.46 26.14 -17.61
N GLY A 147 7.17 25.52 -16.66
CA GLY A 147 7.08 24.07 -16.43
C GLY A 147 7.46 23.22 -17.67
N SER A 148 8.47 23.67 -18.42
CA SER A 148 8.93 23.06 -19.67
C SER A 148 7.94 23.14 -20.84
N MET A 149 6.92 24.00 -20.77
CA MET A 149 5.95 24.24 -21.85
C MET A 149 5.74 25.73 -22.11
N VAL A 150 5.41 26.07 -23.36
CA VAL A 150 4.97 27.42 -23.78
C VAL A 150 3.92 27.26 -24.88
N VAL A 151 3.04 28.25 -24.99
CA VAL A 151 1.95 28.30 -25.98
C VAL A 151 2.07 29.57 -26.81
N PHE A 152 1.89 29.44 -28.12
CA PHE A 152 1.80 30.52 -29.08
C PHE A 152 0.46 30.43 -29.80
N ASP A 153 -0.27 31.54 -29.84
CA ASP A 153 -1.49 31.68 -30.64
C ASP A 153 -1.12 32.18 -32.05
N ASP A 154 -2.01 32.00 -33.02
CA ASP A 154 -1.78 32.38 -34.43
C ASP A 154 -1.42 33.86 -34.68
N ALA A 155 -1.79 34.74 -33.74
CA ALA A 155 -1.44 36.16 -33.75
C ALA A 155 0.00 36.46 -33.27
N ASP A 156 0.68 35.52 -32.61
CA ASP A 156 2.04 35.70 -32.10
C ASP A 156 3.07 35.67 -33.25
N PRO A 157 3.99 36.64 -33.37
CA PRO A 157 5.05 36.60 -34.38
C PRO A 157 5.88 35.31 -34.35
N ALA A 158 6.13 34.75 -33.17
CA ALA A 158 6.88 33.50 -33.01
C ALA A 158 6.11 32.26 -33.50
N PHE A 159 4.78 32.35 -33.64
CA PHE A 159 3.96 31.26 -34.17
C PHE A 159 4.40 30.89 -35.58
N ARG A 160 4.62 31.87 -36.47
CA ARG A 160 5.00 31.62 -37.87
C ARG A 160 6.35 30.91 -37.98
N ASP A 161 7.32 31.35 -37.18
CA ASP A 161 8.68 30.79 -37.15
C ASP A 161 8.72 29.36 -36.59
N LEU A 162 7.77 28.98 -35.73
CA LEU A 162 7.65 27.62 -35.20
C LEU A 162 6.77 26.74 -36.09
N ALA A 163 5.73 27.30 -36.69
CA ALA A 163 4.76 26.57 -37.53
C ALA A 163 5.41 25.97 -38.79
N GLN A 164 6.49 26.56 -39.32
CA GLN A 164 7.27 25.98 -40.42
C GLN A 164 7.90 24.62 -40.06
N HIS A 165 8.13 24.37 -38.76
CA HIS A 165 8.70 23.11 -38.24
C HIS A 165 7.64 22.15 -37.70
N CYS A 166 6.36 22.54 -37.71
CA CYS A 166 5.22 21.71 -37.35
C CYS A 166 4.07 21.98 -38.33
N PRO A 167 4.18 21.48 -39.57
CA PRO A 167 3.18 21.72 -40.60
C PRO A 167 1.85 21.06 -40.22
N VAL A 168 0.74 21.63 -40.69
CA VAL A 168 -0.56 20.96 -40.58
C VAL A 168 -0.53 19.72 -41.46
N LEU A 169 -0.66 18.55 -40.86
CA LEU A 169 -0.73 17.29 -41.58
C LEU A 169 -2.19 16.84 -41.67
N PRO A 170 -2.67 16.39 -42.84
CA PRO A 170 -4.03 15.90 -42.98
C PRO A 170 -4.22 14.57 -42.22
N TRP A 171 -5.39 14.44 -41.60
CA TRP A 171 -5.83 13.17 -41.02
C TRP A 171 -6.47 12.31 -42.11
N GLU A 172 -5.76 11.26 -42.53
CA GLU A 172 -6.22 10.31 -43.56
C GLU A 172 -6.80 9.01 -42.96
N GLY A 173 -6.88 8.92 -41.63
CA GLY A 173 -7.45 7.77 -40.92
C GLY A 173 -8.98 7.81 -40.85
N LYS A 174 -9.61 6.70 -40.44
CA LYS A 174 -11.05 6.70 -40.13
C LYS A 174 -11.35 7.80 -39.09
N PRO A 175 -12.38 8.64 -39.28
CA PRO A 175 -12.82 9.59 -38.27
C PRO A 175 -13.12 8.84 -36.95
N LEU A 176 -12.85 9.48 -35.82
CA LEU A 176 -13.33 8.97 -34.54
C LEU A 176 -14.87 8.87 -34.63
N PRO A 177 -15.50 7.79 -34.13
CA PRO A 177 -16.95 7.76 -34.02
C PRO A 177 -17.39 9.01 -33.25
N GLY A 178 -18.18 9.85 -33.91
CA GLY A 178 -18.48 11.22 -33.48
C GLY A 178 -19.01 11.29 -32.05
N ALA A 179 -18.72 12.42 -31.40
CA ALA A 179 -19.26 12.77 -30.10
C ALA A 179 -20.79 12.59 -30.10
N ALA A 180 -21.27 11.65 -29.30
CA ALA A 180 -22.69 11.45 -29.10
C ALA A 180 -23.30 12.74 -28.51
N SER A 181 -24.28 13.30 -29.21
CA SER A 181 -25.19 14.30 -28.66
C SER A 181 -25.91 13.74 -27.42
N PRO A 182 -26.28 14.59 -26.45
CA PRO A 182 -26.90 14.16 -25.21
C PRO A 182 -28.31 13.69 -25.51
N SER A 183 -28.50 12.38 -25.63
CA SER A 183 -29.84 11.81 -25.74
C SER A 183 -29.92 10.50 -24.98
N GLY A 184 -30.93 10.46 -24.12
CA GLY A 184 -31.42 9.26 -23.48
C GLY A 184 -30.63 8.88 -22.25
N GLU A 185 -31.29 9.01 -21.10
CA GLU A 185 -31.06 8.20 -19.90
C GLU A 185 -30.41 6.85 -20.25
N SER A 186 -29.07 6.79 -20.19
CA SER A 186 -28.41 5.51 -20.18
C SER A 186 -28.65 4.97 -18.78
N GLY A 187 -29.72 4.19 -18.64
CA GLY A 187 -29.83 3.25 -17.53
C GLY A 187 -28.47 2.62 -17.38
N SER A 188 -27.84 2.87 -16.23
CA SER A 188 -26.50 2.39 -15.93
C SER A 188 -26.49 0.92 -16.29
N ARG A 189 -25.74 0.55 -17.36
CA ARG A 189 -25.40 -0.85 -17.52
C ARG A 189 -24.73 -1.21 -16.21
N PRO A 190 -25.30 -2.12 -15.40
CA PRO A 190 -24.69 -2.46 -14.13
C PRO A 190 -23.28 -2.93 -14.47
N VAL A 191 -22.28 -2.16 -14.04
CA VAL A 191 -20.92 -2.66 -13.97
C VAL A 191 -21.09 -3.95 -13.17
N PRO A 192 -20.79 -5.13 -13.75
CA PRO A 192 -21.00 -6.36 -13.03
C PRO A 192 -20.27 -6.24 -11.70
N PRO A 193 -20.91 -6.62 -10.58
CA PRO A 193 -20.33 -6.41 -9.25
C PRO A 193 -19.00 -7.14 -9.07
N MET A 194 -18.66 -8.04 -10.01
CA MET A 194 -17.34 -8.64 -10.19
C MET A 194 -16.70 -8.16 -11.50
N PRO A 195 -15.42 -7.76 -11.49
CA PRO A 195 -14.57 -7.87 -12.68
C PRO A 195 -14.68 -9.29 -13.22
N ARG A 196 -14.95 -9.45 -14.52
CA ARG A 196 -14.97 -10.79 -15.11
C ARG A 196 -13.54 -11.33 -15.08
N ASP A 197 -13.33 -12.46 -14.41
CA ASP A 197 -12.13 -13.26 -14.59
C ASP A 197 -12.17 -13.77 -16.05
N ASP A 198 -11.45 -13.11 -16.96
CA ASP A 198 -11.38 -13.47 -18.38
C ASP A 198 -10.68 -14.83 -18.62
N ALA A 199 -10.28 -15.54 -17.56
CA ALA A 199 -9.74 -16.88 -17.63
C ALA A 199 -10.89 -17.91 -17.69
N PRO A 200 -10.89 -18.85 -18.65
CA PRO A 200 -11.88 -19.92 -18.68
C PRO A 200 -11.77 -20.74 -17.38
N ALA A 201 -12.84 -20.73 -16.59
CA ALA A 201 -12.92 -21.55 -15.39
C ALA A 201 -12.76 -23.03 -15.78
N SER A 202 -11.69 -23.67 -15.29
CA SER A 202 -11.54 -25.12 -15.38
C SER A 202 -12.76 -25.77 -14.71
N LYS A 203 -13.48 -26.63 -15.44
CA LYS A 203 -14.66 -27.35 -14.93
C LYS A 203 -14.32 -28.34 -13.80
N ARG A 204 -13.04 -28.64 -13.58
CA ARG A 204 -12.56 -29.50 -12.49
C ARG A 204 -11.73 -28.67 -11.50
N PRO A 205 -11.99 -28.77 -10.18
CA PRO A 205 -11.10 -28.20 -9.17
C PRO A 205 -9.71 -28.82 -9.32
N LYS A 206 -8.68 -27.98 -9.33
CA LYS A 206 -7.28 -28.43 -9.40
C LYS A 206 -6.98 -29.27 -8.15
N THR A 207 -6.26 -30.36 -8.32
CA THR A 207 -5.64 -31.07 -7.18
C THR A 207 -4.60 -30.16 -6.51
N VAL A 208 -4.27 -30.42 -5.24
CA VAL A 208 -3.21 -29.68 -4.53
C VAL A 208 -1.90 -29.74 -5.32
N SER A 209 -1.55 -30.90 -5.88
CA SER A 209 -0.35 -31.09 -6.68
C SER A 209 -0.37 -30.34 -8.01
N GLU A 210 -1.53 -30.16 -8.66
CA GLU A 210 -1.66 -29.32 -9.85
C GLU A 210 -1.53 -27.83 -9.49
N LYS A 211 -2.09 -27.44 -8.35
CA LYS A 211 -2.05 -26.07 -7.85
C LYS A 211 -0.64 -25.64 -7.45
N ILE A 212 0.12 -26.49 -6.76
CA ILE A 212 1.53 -26.22 -6.39
C ILE A 212 2.39 -25.97 -7.63
N ARG A 213 2.07 -26.64 -8.76
CA ARG A 213 2.75 -26.45 -10.05
C ARG A 213 2.30 -25.20 -10.81
N SER A 214 1.36 -24.41 -10.27
CA SER A 214 0.98 -23.14 -10.88
C SER A 214 2.16 -22.15 -10.83
N PRO A 215 2.34 -21.30 -11.86
CA PRO A 215 3.52 -20.44 -11.97
C PRO A 215 3.78 -19.56 -10.74
N HIS A 216 2.71 -19.01 -10.14
CA HIS A 216 2.82 -18.06 -9.02
C HIS A 216 3.14 -18.73 -7.68
N ILE A 217 2.71 -19.98 -7.46
CA ILE A 217 3.11 -20.75 -6.26
C ILE A 217 4.52 -21.29 -6.45
N LEU A 218 4.83 -21.84 -7.62
CA LEU A 218 6.15 -22.39 -7.92
C LEU A 218 7.25 -21.32 -7.85
N GLU A 219 7.02 -20.13 -8.41
CA GLU A 219 7.96 -19.00 -8.29
C GLU A 219 8.26 -18.67 -6.82
N HIS A 220 7.21 -18.63 -5.99
CA HIS A 220 7.36 -18.30 -4.58
C HIS A 220 8.11 -19.40 -3.82
N MET A 221 7.79 -20.69 -4.06
CA MET A 221 8.52 -21.81 -3.46
C MET A 221 10.00 -21.83 -3.86
N LEU A 222 10.32 -21.56 -5.13
CA LEU A 222 11.70 -21.45 -5.60
C LEU A 222 12.44 -20.29 -4.95
N ARG A 223 11.75 -19.18 -4.64
CA ARG A 223 12.33 -18.06 -3.90
C ARG A 223 12.65 -18.44 -2.45
N VAL A 224 11.77 -19.19 -1.79
CA VAL A 224 11.98 -19.69 -0.42
C VAL A 224 13.11 -20.73 -0.36
N ALA A 225 13.20 -21.59 -1.37
CA ALA A 225 14.20 -22.65 -1.48
C ALA A 225 15.46 -22.23 -2.27
N GLY A 226 15.65 -20.94 -2.56
CA GLY A 226 16.64 -20.44 -3.51
C GLY A 226 18.09 -20.78 -3.12
N ASP A 227 18.38 -20.86 -1.83
CA ASP A 227 19.71 -21.18 -1.29
C ASP A 227 19.99 -22.69 -1.24
N LEU A 228 19.00 -23.54 -1.56
CA LEU A 228 19.15 -24.99 -1.56
C LEU A 228 19.70 -25.52 -2.90
N SER A 229 20.34 -26.69 -2.86
CA SER A 229 20.72 -27.43 -4.07
C SER A 229 19.48 -27.88 -4.86
N ALA A 230 19.59 -28.08 -6.17
CA ALA A 230 18.45 -28.52 -7.00
C ALA A 230 17.76 -29.81 -6.48
N PRO A 231 18.48 -30.86 -6.02
CA PRO A 231 17.84 -32.02 -5.38
C PRO A 231 17.10 -31.66 -4.10
N ALA A 232 17.65 -30.75 -3.29
CA ALA A 232 16.99 -30.30 -2.05
C ALA A 232 15.77 -29.41 -2.33
N GLN A 233 15.79 -28.61 -3.40
CA GLN A 233 14.60 -27.88 -3.88
C GLN A 233 13.49 -28.84 -4.29
N LEU A 234 13.80 -29.90 -5.04
CA LEU A 234 12.81 -30.92 -5.41
C LEU A 234 12.20 -31.61 -4.18
N ARG A 235 13.03 -32.03 -3.22
CA ARG A 235 12.55 -32.60 -1.94
C ARG A 235 11.66 -31.63 -1.16
N PHE A 236 11.98 -30.34 -1.18
CA PHE A 236 11.17 -29.30 -0.54
C PHE A 236 9.78 -29.18 -1.21
N LEU A 237 9.73 -29.18 -2.55
CA LEU A 237 8.46 -29.16 -3.29
C LEU A 237 7.60 -30.40 -2.98
N GLU A 238 8.20 -31.59 -2.99
CA GLU A 238 7.53 -32.87 -2.65
C GLU A 238 7.01 -32.87 -1.20
N THR A 239 7.79 -32.30 -0.28
CA THR A 239 7.40 -32.20 1.13
C THR A 239 6.19 -31.30 1.30
N ILE A 240 6.16 -30.13 0.65
CA ILE A 240 5.00 -29.23 0.69
C ILE A 240 3.78 -29.89 0.04
N ASP A 241 3.93 -30.57 -1.09
CA ASP A 241 2.83 -31.28 -1.75
C ASP A 241 2.21 -32.33 -0.83
N ARG A 242 3.03 -33.15 -0.18
CA ARG A 242 2.57 -34.15 0.80
C ARG A 242 1.87 -33.50 2.00
N LEU A 243 2.48 -32.46 2.59
CA LEU A 243 1.92 -31.76 3.75
C LEU A 243 0.59 -31.09 3.42
N ALA A 244 0.52 -30.33 2.32
CA ALA A 244 -0.66 -29.60 1.92
C ALA A 244 -1.80 -30.55 1.51
N THR A 245 -1.50 -31.65 0.82
CA THR A 245 -2.50 -32.64 0.42
C THR A 245 -3.13 -33.31 1.66
N GLN A 246 -2.30 -33.87 2.54
CA GLN A 246 -2.80 -34.53 3.75
C GLN A 246 -3.52 -33.57 4.69
N LEU A 247 -3.00 -32.35 4.88
CA LEU A 247 -3.66 -31.36 5.71
C LEU A 247 -5.01 -30.93 5.11
N ARG A 248 -5.11 -30.73 3.79
CA ARG A 248 -6.38 -30.39 3.15
C ARG A 248 -7.41 -31.50 3.33
N GLU A 249 -7.04 -32.77 3.11
CA GLU A 249 -7.93 -33.92 3.30
C GLU A 249 -8.47 -33.99 4.74
N VAL A 250 -7.58 -33.86 5.72
CA VAL A 250 -7.95 -33.84 7.14
C VAL A 250 -8.87 -32.67 7.48
N LEU A 251 -8.57 -31.45 7.00
CA LEU A 251 -9.39 -30.29 7.30
C LEU A 251 -10.75 -30.33 6.60
N LEU A 252 -10.85 -30.87 5.39
CA LEU A 252 -12.15 -31.04 4.73
C LEU A 252 -13.02 -32.06 5.49
N ALA A 253 -12.44 -33.18 5.92
CA ALA A 253 -13.16 -34.22 6.64
C ALA A 253 -13.60 -33.78 8.06
N THR A 254 -12.82 -32.91 8.71
CA THR A 254 -13.10 -32.43 10.07
C THR A 254 -13.84 -31.08 10.11
N GLY A 255 -14.17 -30.47 8.96
CA GLY A 255 -14.80 -29.15 8.91
C GLY A 255 -13.87 -27.99 9.27
N GLY A 256 -12.56 -28.18 9.13
CA GLY A 256 -11.53 -27.17 9.31
C GLY A 256 -11.38 -26.19 8.15
N ILE A 257 -12.06 -26.40 7.02
CA ILE A 257 -12.16 -25.43 5.91
C ILE A 257 -13.62 -25.01 5.76
N MET A 258 -13.85 -23.70 5.73
CA MET A 258 -15.16 -23.10 5.53
C MET A 258 -15.26 -22.46 4.15
N PRO A 259 -16.30 -22.80 3.36
CA PRO A 259 -16.57 -22.14 2.10
C PRO A 259 -17.20 -20.76 2.34
N ILE A 260 -16.71 -19.75 1.64
CA ILE A 260 -17.23 -18.39 1.59
C ILE A 260 -17.63 -18.09 0.14
N PRO A 261 -18.94 -18.06 -0.18
CA PRO A 261 -19.41 -17.85 -1.54
C PRO A 261 -18.89 -16.53 -2.15
N ARG A 262 -18.28 -16.59 -3.34
CA ARG A 262 -17.86 -15.40 -4.10
C ARG A 262 -19.05 -14.78 -4.85
N ASP A 263 -20.07 -14.37 -4.11
CA ASP A 263 -21.28 -13.74 -4.64
C ASP A 263 -21.54 -12.37 -4.03
N HIS A 264 -21.02 -11.33 -4.69
CA HIS A 264 -21.28 -9.94 -4.31
C HIS A 264 -22.76 -9.53 -4.40
N GLY A 265 -23.52 -10.19 -5.29
CA GLY A 265 -24.95 -9.89 -5.48
C GLY A 265 -25.76 -10.24 -4.24
N THR A 266 -25.41 -11.33 -3.57
CA THR A 266 -26.04 -11.75 -2.31
C THR A 266 -25.39 -11.09 -1.08
N PHE A 267 -24.06 -10.92 -1.09
CA PHE A 267 -23.32 -10.40 0.07
C PHE A 267 -23.59 -8.91 0.35
N TRP A 268 -23.43 -8.01 -0.62
CA TRP A 268 -23.54 -6.57 -0.32
C TRP A 268 -24.93 -6.15 0.19
N PRO A 269 -26.06 -6.75 -0.26
CA PRO A 269 -27.35 -6.52 0.36
C PRO A 269 -27.44 -6.94 1.83
N SER A 270 -26.75 -8.01 2.26
CA SER A 270 -26.83 -8.50 3.65
C SER A 270 -26.18 -7.55 4.66
N ILE A 271 -25.20 -6.76 4.23
CA ILE A 271 -24.52 -5.74 5.06
C ILE A 271 -24.93 -4.30 4.72
N ARG A 272 -25.98 -4.13 3.92
CA ARG A 272 -26.49 -2.79 3.57
C ARG A 272 -26.86 -2.01 4.83
N GLY A 273 -26.45 -0.75 4.91
CA GLY A 273 -26.72 0.13 6.05
C GLY A 273 -25.87 -0.16 7.30
N GLN A 274 -25.01 -1.18 7.29
CA GLN A 274 -24.12 -1.49 8.41
C GLN A 274 -22.80 -0.75 8.24
N MET A 275 -22.52 0.22 9.11
CA MET A 275 -21.28 0.98 9.02
C MET A 275 -20.07 0.06 9.24
N THR A 276 -19.11 0.19 8.33
CA THR A 276 -17.81 -0.49 8.38
C THR A 276 -16.70 0.54 8.49
N GLY A 277 -15.85 0.40 9.49
CA GLY A 277 -14.69 1.25 9.75
C GLY A 277 -13.39 0.55 9.40
N PHE A 278 -12.41 1.34 8.96
CA PHE A 278 -11.07 0.91 8.60
C PHE A 278 -10.05 1.81 9.28
N VAL A 279 -9.03 1.22 9.90
CA VAL A 279 -7.99 1.95 10.64
C VAL A 279 -6.61 1.46 10.23
N ASP A 280 -5.70 2.42 9.98
CA ASP A 280 -4.29 2.15 9.75
C ASP A 280 -3.39 3.30 10.23
N GLY A 281 -2.14 2.97 10.54
CA GLY A 281 -1.11 3.88 11.04
C GLY A 281 0.03 4.11 10.04
N GLY A 282 0.31 5.37 9.74
CA GLY A 282 1.48 5.80 8.97
C GLY A 282 2.60 6.33 9.88
N LEU A 283 3.81 5.80 9.75
CA LEU A 283 5.02 6.36 10.36
C LEU A 283 5.85 7.14 9.32
N ALA A 284 6.33 8.33 9.70
CA ALA A 284 7.31 9.06 8.91
C ALA A 284 8.73 8.50 9.17
N ASN A 285 9.54 8.43 8.11
CA ASN A 285 10.96 8.14 8.26
C ASN A 285 11.70 9.43 8.62
N LEU A 286 12.05 9.58 9.90
CA LEU A 286 12.77 10.74 10.42
C LEU A 286 14.19 10.33 10.79
N SER A 287 15.18 10.99 10.20
CA SER A 287 16.60 10.76 10.50
C SER A 287 17.18 12.01 11.17
N MET A 288 17.49 11.92 12.47
CA MET A 288 18.16 12.99 13.21
C MET A 288 19.34 12.51 14.03
N LEU A 289 20.32 13.40 14.20
CA LEU A 289 21.48 13.21 15.07
C LEU A 289 21.11 13.56 16.51
N GLY A 290 21.41 12.67 17.45
CA GLY A 290 21.26 12.91 18.90
C GLY A 290 19.83 12.95 19.44
N SER A 291 18.80 12.83 18.59
CA SER A 291 17.40 12.69 19.00
C SER A 291 16.75 11.50 18.28
N ALA A 292 15.76 10.87 18.91
CA ALA A 292 14.97 9.80 18.32
C ALA A 292 13.57 10.32 17.95
N PRO A 293 13.41 11.13 16.90
CA PRO A 293 12.10 11.68 16.53
C PRO A 293 11.15 10.56 16.07
N ILE A 294 9.87 10.69 16.43
CA ILE A 294 8.78 9.88 15.91
C ILE A 294 7.68 10.80 15.39
N ALA A 295 7.16 10.49 14.21
CA ALA A 295 5.91 11.03 13.72
C ALA A 295 5.04 9.87 13.24
N ALA A 296 3.96 9.62 13.97
CA ALA A 296 2.92 8.68 13.62
C ALA A 296 1.62 9.44 13.36
N ARG A 297 0.82 8.94 12.43
CA ARG A 297 -0.53 9.39 12.17
C ARG A 297 -1.42 8.18 11.97
N VAL A 298 -2.58 8.17 12.60
CA VAL A 298 -3.59 7.13 12.44
C VAL A 298 -4.77 7.72 11.70
N GLY A 299 -5.13 7.07 10.60
CA GLY A 299 -6.30 7.43 9.79
C GLY A 299 -7.46 6.49 10.10
N GLY A 300 -8.67 7.04 10.05
CA GLY A 300 -9.92 6.32 10.02
C GLY A 300 -10.62 6.56 8.68
N TYR A 301 -11.26 5.52 8.18
CA TYR A 301 -12.16 5.58 7.03
C TYR A 301 -13.42 4.79 7.36
N THR A 302 -14.59 5.40 7.25
CA THR A 302 -15.87 4.71 7.45
C THR A 302 -16.67 4.69 6.15
N VAL A 303 -17.45 3.64 5.96
CA VAL A 303 -18.38 3.49 4.84
C VAL A 303 -19.67 2.82 5.28
N ILE A 304 -20.79 3.29 4.74
CA ILE A 304 -22.11 2.67 4.89
C ILE A 304 -22.49 2.01 3.56
N PRO A 305 -22.35 0.67 3.42
CA PRO A 305 -22.66 -0.02 2.17
C PRO A 305 -24.12 0.21 1.75
N GLY A 306 -24.31 0.57 0.47
CA GLY A 306 -25.63 0.80 -0.11
C GLY A 306 -26.28 2.15 0.21
N ASP A 307 -25.66 2.99 1.04
CA ASP A 307 -26.01 4.41 1.09
C ASP A 307 -25.50 5.12 -0.19
N THR A 308 -26.22 6.12 -0.68
CA THR A 308 -25.88 6.95 -1.84
C THR A 308 -25.79 8.43 -1.48
N SER A 309 -25.95 8.78 -0.20
CA SER A 309 -25.81 10.13 0.33
C SER A 309 -24.34 10.57 0.37
N GLN A 310 -24.10 11.84 0.70
CA GLN A 310 -22.75 12.35 0.94
C GLN A 310 -22.13 11.80 2.24
N GLU A 311 -22.97 11.34 3.18
CA GLU A 311 -22.55 10.75 4.46
C GLU A 311 -22.13 9.28 4.33
N ARG A 312 -22.22 8.72 3.11
CA ARG A 312 -21.88 7.32 2.82
C ARG A 312 -20.44 6.99 3.23
N GLU A 313 -19.49 7.89 2.99
CA GLU A 313 -18.07 7.69 3.22
C GLU A 313 -17.48 8.86 4.01
N ASN A 314 -16.73 8.59 5.08
CA ASN A 314 -16.07 9.62 5.88
C ASN A 314 -14.59 9.29 6.14
N PHE A 315 -13.75 10.33 6.17
CA PHE A 315 -12.31 10.22 6.43
C PHE A 315 -11.96 11.02 7.68
N ILE A 316 -11.37 10.33 8.66
CA ILE A 316 -11.22 10.87 10.01
C ILE A 316 -9.74 10.81 10.39
N PRO A 317 -9.08 11.94 10.67
CA PRO A 317 -7.79 11.91 11.35
C PRO A 317 -8.04 11.49 12.80
N LEU A 318 -7.70 10.24 13.14
CA LEU A 318 -7.99 9.68 14.45
C LEU A 318 -6.93 10.12 15.45
N GLU A 319 -5.67 9.80 15.23
CA GLU A 319 -4.60 10.13 16.17
C GLU A 319 -3.33 10.61 15.48
N TYR A 320 -2.49 11.34 16.20
CA TYR A 320 -1.14 11.65 15.77
C TYR A 320 -0.19 11.71 16.96
N LEU A 321 1.04 11.27 16.72
CA LEU A 321 2.10 11.30 17.72
C LEU A 321 3.33 11.92 17.06
N ILE A 322 3.58 13.21 17.32
CA ILE A 322 4.74 13.94 16.80
C ILE A 322 5.57 14.40 17.99
N ASP A 323 6.62 13.64 18.31
CA ASP A 323 7.46 13.94 19.45
C ASP A 323 8.88 13.33 19.34
N GLN A 324 9.71 13.51 20.35
CA GLN A 324 10.84 12.64 20.61
C GLN A 324 10.32 11.33 21.21
N LEU A 325 10.88 10.21 20.78
CA LEU A 325 10.51 8.89 21.27
C LEU A 325 10.72 8.78 22.79
N TYR A 326 11.76 9.42 23.33
CA TYR A 326 11.98 9.49 24.77
C TYR A 326 12.61 10.82 25.17
N ALA A 327 12.30 11.29 26.39
CA ALA A 327 12.96 12.42 27.02
C ALA A 327 12.87 12.31 28.55
N HIS A 328 13.89 12.80 29.27
CA HIS A 328 13.95 12.72 30.74
C HIS A 328 13.02 13.71 31.47
N ASP A 329 12.36 14.62 30.77
CA ASP A 329 11.57 15.73 31.30
C ASP A 329 10.08 15.67 30.88
N ASP A 330 9.52 14.45 30.74
CA ASP A 330 8.14 14.17 30.28
C ASP A 330 7.78 14.74 28.88
N GLN A 331 8.79 15.23 28.18
CA GLN A 331 8.66 15.86 26.89
C GLN A 331 8.68 14.89 25.71
N GLY A 332 8.93 13.60 25.94
CA GLY A 332 8.93 12.55 24.92
C GLY A 332 7.75 11.58 25.07
N VAL A 333 7.65 10.61 24.17
CA VAL A 333 6.62 9.55 24.25
C VAL A 333 6.86 8.66 25.48
N PHE A 334 8.11 8.28 25.71
CA PHE A 334 8.56 7.56 26.88
C PHE A 334 9.34 8.48 27.84
N SER A 335 9.28 8.18 29.13
CA SER A 335 9.95 8.96 30.18
C SER A 335 11.47 8.75 30.25
N ASP A 336 12.00 7.71 29.58
CA ASP A 336 13.43 7.41 29.53
C ASP A 336 13.81 6.66 28.24
N SER A 337 15.10 6.59 27.97
CA SER A 337 15.70 5.86 26.87
C SER A 337 15.74 4.35 27.11
N PHE A 338 15.86 3.58 26.03
CA PHE A 338 16.04 2.14 26.07
C PHE A 338 17.04 1.70 24.99
N PRO A 339 17.89 0.68 25.23
CA PRO A 339 18.91 0.27 24.25
C PRO A 339 18.33 -0.14 22.89
N ASP A 340 17.17 -0.81 22.90
CA ASP A 340 16.45 -1.18 21.69
C ASP A 340 15.44 -0.07 21.32
N VAL A 341 15.93 0.97 20.64
CA VAL A 341 15.11 2.08 20.11
C VAL A 341 14.01 1.57 19.16
N GLY A 342 14.28 0.45 18.46
CA GLY A 342 13.29 -0.20 17.60
C GLY A 342 12.09 -0.70 18.40
N ALA A 343 12.31 -1.30 19.57
CA ALA A 343 11.25 -1.73 20.46
C ALA A 343 10.39 -0.56 20.98
N LEU A 344 11.00 0.58 21.35
CA LEU A 344 10.25 1.78 21.73
C LEU A 344 9.37 2.28 20.58
N ARG A 345 9.93 2.38 19.37
CA ARG A 345 9.19 2.85 18.19
C ARG A 345 8.04 1.91 17.84
N ASP A 346 8.28 0.60 17.90
CA ASP A 346 7.26 -0.42 17.64
C ASP A 346 6.13 -0.34 18.69
N ALA A 347 6.47 -0.21 19.98
CA ALA A 347 5.51 -0.05 21.08
C ALA A 347 4.65 1.21 20.90
N ALA A 348 5.26 2.36 20.61
CA ALA A 348 4.54 3.60 20.35
C ALA A 348 3.59 3.47 19.15
N ARG A 349 4.03 2.81 18.07
CA ARG A 349 3.21 2.54 16.88
C ARG A 349 1.99 1.65 17.20
N ILE A 350 2.21 0.53 17.90
CA ILE A 350 1.13 -0.39 18.28
C ILE A 350 0.10 0.34 19.15
N SER A 351 0.57 1.13 20.13
CA SER A 351 -0.32 1.83 21.05
C SER A 351 -1.11 2.94 20.36
N ILE A 352 -0.52 3.73 19.46
CA ILE A 352 -1.25 4.80 18.75
C ILE A 352 -2.25 4.23 17.75
N GLU A 353 -1.91 3.14 17.04
CA GLU A 353 -2.83 2.42 16.13
C GLU A 353 -4.05 1.88 16.92
N ALA A 354 -3.82 1.27 18.08
CA ALA A 354 -4.89 0.80 18.96
C ALA A 354 -5.74 1.95 19.54
N ALA A 355 -5.12 3.06 19.93
CA ALA A 355 -5.82 4.26 20.39
C ALA A 355 -6.75 4.82 19.30
N GLY A 356 -6.28 4.91 18.06
CA GLY A 356 -7.12 5.34 16.94
C GLY A 356 -8.31 4.41 16.70
N ALA A 357 -8.12 3.09 16.80
CA ALA A 357 -9.22 2.13 16.70
C ALA A 357 -10.27 2.33 17.82
N ILE A 358 -9.84 2.61 19.06
CA ILE A 358 -10.73 2.93 20.17
C ILE A 358 -11.48 4.24 19.91
N ARG A 359 -10.78 5.29 19.47
CA ARG A 359 -11.39 6.58 19.17
C ARG A 359 -12.48 6.46 18.10
N LEU A 360 -12.28 5.64 17.07
CA LEU A 360 -13.29 5.41 16.05
C LEU A 360 -14.54 4.70 16.62
N LEU A 361 -14.37 3.81 17.59
CA LEU A 361 -15.49 3.19 18.32
C LEU A 361 -16.22 4.20 19.20
N GLU A 362 -15.50 5.13 19.83
CA GLU A 362 -16.10 6.19 20.66
C GLU A 362 -16.86 7.23 19.83
N GLU A 363 -16.42 7.48 18.60
CA GLU A 363 -17.10 8.38 17.66
C GLU A 363 -18.40 7.77 17.11
N TYR A 364 -18.47 6.44 16.98
CA TYR A 364 -19.62 5.69 16.44
C TYR A 364 -20.02 4.46 17.30
N PRO A 365 -20.37 4.65 18.59
CA PRO A 365 -20.49 3.53 19.54
C PRO A 365 -21.65 2.58 19.24
N GLN A 366 -22.70 3.05 18.57
CA GLN A 366 -23.91 2.26 18.24
C GLN A 366 -24.05 1.98 16.75
N ASP A 367 -23.34 2.73 15.89
CA ASP A 367 -23.47 2.63 14.45
C ASP A 367 -22.43 1.69 13.83
N LEU A 368 -21.23 1.63 14.43
CA LEU A 368 -20.12 0.85 13.88
C LEU A 368 -20.33 -0.65 14.12
N LYS A 369 -20.57 -1.40 13.04
CA LYS A 369 -20.81 -2.85 13.12
C LYS A 369 -19.55 -3.69 12.97
N TRP A 370 -18.64 -3.20 12.12
CA TRP A 370 -17.41 -3.87 11.71
C TRP A 370 -16.26 -2.87 11.77
N LEU A 371 -15.16 -3.25 12.42
CA LEU A 371 -13.93 -2.45 12.47
C LEU A 371 -12.75 -3.30 11.98
N LEU A 372 -12.21 -2.97 10.83
CA LEU A 372 -11.05 -3.63 10.26
C LEU A 372 -9.81 -2.79 10.57
N VAL A 373 -8.86 -3.38 11.29
CA VAL A 373 -7.59 -2.74 11.64
C VAL A 373 -6.49 -3.38 10.81
N HIS A 374 -5.66 -2.56 10.16
CA HIS A 374 -4.52 -3.07 9.42
C HIS A 374 -3.44 -3.57 10.40
N GLY A 375 -3.09 -4.86 10.35
CA GLY A 375 -2.11 -5.47 11.23
C GLY A 375 -2.68 -6.52 12.19
N ALA A 376 -1.80 -7.05 13.05
CA ALA A 376 -2.19 -8.06 14.05
C ALA A 376 -3.07 -7.43 15.13
N LEU A 377 -4.13 -8.14 15.53
CA LEU A 377 -5.04 -7.65 16.57
C LEU A 377 -4.35 -7.67 17.94
N VAL A 378 -3.59 -8.74 18.22
CA VAL A 378 -2.81 -8.88 19.46
C VAL A 378 -1.34 -9.08 19.14
N ASN A 379 -0.49 -8.17 19.64
CA ASN A 379 0.95 -8.23 19.42
C ASN A 379 1.66 -8.99 20.57
N PRO A 380 2.75 -9.74 20.29
CA PRO A 380 3.58 -10.33 21.33
C PRO A 380 4.28 -9.27 22.18
N VAL A 381 4.18 -9.33 23.50
CA VAL A 381 4.64 -8.24 24.38
C VAL A 381 5.94 -8.50 25.14
N SER A 382 6.44 -9.74 25.17
CA SER A 382 7.64 -10.11 25.94
C SER A 382 8.90 -9.33 25.58
N ARG A 383 8.99 -8.74 24.38
CA ARG A 383 10.14 -7.91 23.96
C ARG A 383 10.13 -6.53 24.64
N TYR A 384 8.97 -6.06 25.11
CA TYR A 384 8.78 -4.71 25.65
C TYR A 384 8.83 -4.70 27.17
N SER A 385 9.80 -5.42 27.73
CA SER A 385 10.03 -5.55 29.18
C SER A 385 11.47 -5.25 29.53
N ASP A 386 11.75 -5.22 30.83
CA ASP A 386 13.09 -5.05 31.37
C ASP A 386 14.09 -6.07 30.80
N VAL A 387 15.29 -5.59 30.47
CA VAL A 387 16.43 -6.44 30.10
C VAL A 387 17.10 -6.92 31.37
N MET A 388 17.05 -8.24 31.59
CA MET A 388 17.67 -8.89 32.75
C MET A 388 19.08 -9.36 32.41
N GLN A 389 20.02 -9.15 33.33
CA GLN A 389 21.36 -9.74 33.30
C GLN A 389 21.73 -10.20 34.72
N ASP A 390 22.16 -11.45 34.86
CA ASP A 390 22.56 -12.06 36.14
C ASP A 390 21.49 -11.89 37.25
N GLY A 391 20.21 -12.01 36.87
CA GLY A 391 19.08 -11.86 37.79
C GLY A 391 18.76 -10.42 38.22
N ARG A 392 19.44 -9.42 37.67
CA ARG A 392 19.21 -7.99 37.93
C ARG A 392 18.73 -7.26 36.68
N ILE A 393 17.96 -6.19 36.87
CA ILE A 393 17.53 -5.31 35.78
C ILE A 393 18.76 -4.52 35.32
N ARG A 394 19.21 -4.78 34.09
CA ARG A 394 20.29 -4.02 33.44
C ARG A 394 19.75 -2.76 32.78
N HIS A 395 18.61 -2.88 32.10
CA HIS A 395 17.91 -1.77 31.47
C HIS A 395 16.41 -1.93 31.72
N ARG A 396 15.78 -0.92 32.33
CA ARG A 396 14.33 -0.90 32.54
C ARG A 396 13.64 -0.45 31.25
N PHE A 397 12.54 -1.11 30.88
CA PHE A 397 11.72 -0.59 29.79
C PHE A 397 10.93 0.62 30.31
N PRO A 398 11.03 1.79 29.66
CA PRO A 398 10.47 3.03 30.17
C PRO A 398 8.94 3.03 30.12
N ASP A 399 8.34 3.81 31.01
CA ASP A 399 6.90 4.05 31.02
C ASP A 399 6.53 5.13 29.99
N PHE A 400 5.26 5.18 29.58
CA PHE A 400 4.75 6.30 28.80
C PHE A 400 4.73 7.58 29.66
N SER A 401 5.02 8.73 29.03
CA SER A 401 4.87 10.05 29.64
C SER A 401 3.39 10.39 29.86
N ASP A 402 3.11 11.37 30.73
CA ASP A 402 1.73 11.83 30.96
C ASP A 402 1.08 12.33 29.67
N LYS A 403 1.85 13.06 28.87
CA LYS A 403 1.40 13.56 27.58
C LYS A 403 1.04 12.41 26.64
N ALA A 404 1.89 11.39 26.52
CA ALA A 404 1.59 10.24 25.66
C ALA A 404 0.35 9.49 26.13
N LEU A 405 0.15 9.33 27.45
CA LEU A 405 -1.03 8.65 27.97
C LEU A 405 -2.34 9.40 27.68
N GLN A 406 -2.32 10.73 27.63
CA GLN A 406 -3.48 11.54 27.22
C GLN A 406 -3.88 11.29 25.76
N ASP A 407 -2.91 11.03 24.90
CA ASP A 407 -3.14 10.72 23.48
C ASP A 407 -3.49 9.23 23.25
N LEU A 408 -3.01 8.33 24.12
CA LEU A 408 -3.12 6.87 23.94
C LEU A 408 -4.32 6.24 24.64
N LEU A 409 -4.88 6.91 25.64
CA LEU A 409 -5.99 6.41 26.45
C LEU A 409 -7.16 7.39 26.39
N PRO A 410 -8.40 6.90 26.41
CA PRO A 410 -9.58 7.76 26.50
C PRO A 410 -9.56 8.61 27.77
N SER A 411 -10.26 9.76 27.74
CA SER A 411 -10.27 10.72 28.85
C SER A 411 -10.84 10.16 30.17
N ASP A 412 -11.59 9.06 30.12
CA ASP A 412 -12.13 8.38 31.30
C ASP A 412 -11.18 7.30 31.88
N ASP A 413 -10.06 7.01 31.20
CA ASP A 413 -9.04 6.06 31.65
C ASP A 413 -7.82 6.80 32.19
N THR A 414 -7.57 6.66 33.49
CA THR A 414 -6.30 7.11 34.06
C THR A 414 -5.37 5.91 34.18
N ALA A 415 -4.21 5.98 33.54
CA ALA A 415 -3.20 4.93 33.58
C ALA A 415 -2.78 4.59 35.02
N GLY A 416 -2.98 5.47 36.01
CA GLY A 416 -2.44 5.30 37.35
C GLY A 416 -0.93 5.51 37.36
N GLU A 417 -0.25 5.03 38.40
CA GLU A 417 1.20 5.22 38.58
C GLU A 417 2.02 3.94 38.31
N GLY A 418 3.31 4.11 38.08
CA GLY A 418 4.28 3.03 37.92
C GLY A 418 3.95 2.09 36.75
N ARG A 419 3.98 0.77 37.01
CA ARG A 419 3.85 -0.29 35.98
C ARG A 419 2.57 -0.20 35.15
N HIS A 420 1.54 0.48 35.63
CA HIS A 420 0.32 0.66 34.88
C HIS A 420 0.46 1.58 33.67
N ARG A 421 1.53 2.39 33.65
CA ARG A 421 1.91 3.30 32.55
C ARG A 421 2.83 2.64 31.52
N ASN A 422 3.31 1.44 31.81
CA ASN A 422 4.15 0.67 30.90
C ASN A 422 3.34 0.19 29.68
N PHE A 423 4.02 0.02 28.54
CA PHE A 423 3.42 -0.52 27.32
C PHE A 423 2.61 -1.80 27.54
N ILE A 424 3.11 -2.76 28.32
CA ILE A 424 2.40 -4.03 28.57
C ILE A 424 1.04 -3.79 29.26
N SER A 425 0.95 -2.82 30.17
CA SER A 425 -0.29 -2.50 30.86
C SER A 425 -1.24 -1.67 29.98
N VAL A 426 -0.70 -0.67 29.28
CA VAL A 426 -1.50 0.22 28.41
C VAL A 426 -2.09 -0.56 27.24
N HIS A 427 -1.28 -1.39 26.56
CA HIS A 427 -1.77 -2.20 25.45
C HIS A 427 -2.82 -3.21 25.92
N LEU A 428 -2.66 -3.82 27.10
CA LEU A 428 -3.69 -4.69 27.68
C LEU A 428 -5.03 -3.95 27.89
N ARG A 429 -5.00 -2.71 28.39
CA ARG A 429 -6.21 -1.90 28.57
C ARG A 429 -6.88 -1.60 27.22
N GLN A 430 -6.07 -1.19 26.24
CA GLN A 430 -6.57 -0.90 24.89
C GLN A 430 -7.23 -2.15 24.28
N LEU A 431 -6.59 -3.31 24.36
CA LEU A 431 -7.15 -4.57 23.87
C LEU A 431 -8.45 -4.94 24.57
N LYS A 432 -8.56 -4.74 25.89
CA LYS A 432 -9.80 -5.00 26.63
C LYS A 432 -10.93 -4.06 26.22
N ARG A 433 -10.63 -2.79 25.93
CA ARG A 433 -11.63 -1.84 25.40
C ARG A 433 -12.12 -2.28 24.02
N LEU A 434 -11.20 -2.62 23.11
CA LEU A 434 -11.54 -3.15 21.79
C LEU A 434 -12.36 -4.45 21.89
N GLU A 435 -11.99 -5.35 22.79
CA GLU A 435 -12.72 -6.60 23.06
C GLU A 435 -14.10 -6.33 23.66
N SER A 436 -14.28 -5.30 24.47
CA SER A 436 -15.57 -4.98 25.08
C SER A 436 -16.59 -4.32 24.14
N ALA A 437 -16.15 -3.80 22.98
CA ALA A 437 -17.01 -3.03 22.08
C ALA A 437 -18.03 -3.90 21.32
N ASP A 438 -19.23 -3.42 21.05
CA ASP A 438 -20.27 -4.19 20.33
C ASP A 438 -19.92 -4.49 18.86
N ALA A 439 -19.04 -3.67 18.27
CA ALA A 439 -18.48 -3.89 16.95
C ALA A 439 -17.58 -5.13 16.92
N VAL A 440 -17.56 -5.85 15.79
CA VAL A 440 -16.54 -6.89 15.57
C VAL A 440 -15.25 -6.21 15.12
N VAL A 441 -14.22 -6.32 15.96
CA VAL A 441 -12.88 -5.80 15.65
C VAL A 441 -12.05 -6.93 15.02
N CYS A 442 -11.55 -6.68 13.81
CA CYS A 442 -10.80 -7.64 13.02
C CYS A 442 -9.45 -7.06 12.60
N GLY A 443 -8.36 -7.63 13.11
CA GLY A 443 -7.03 -7.40 12.57
C GLY A 443 -6.88 -8.11 11.22
N VAL A 444 -6.39 -7.41 10.21
CA VAL A 444 -6.21 -7.95 8.85
C VAL A 444 -4.76 -7.74 8.42
N ILE A 445 -4.09 -8.82 8.03
CA ILE A 445 -2.66 -8.83 7.75
C ILE A 445 -2.42 -9.29 6.31
N GLU A 446 -1.86 -8.40 5.49
CA GLU A 446 -1.43 -8.70 4.12
C GLU A 446 -0.09 -9.46 4.09
N ARG A 447 0.83 -9.09 4.98
CA ARG A 447 2.22 -9.58 4.93
C ARG A 447 2.32 -11.03 5.40
N GLU A 448 3.04 -11.82 4.61
CA GLU A 448 3.37 -13.20 4.94
C GLU A 448 4.17 -13.28 6.24
N SER A 449 3.71 -14.11 7.19
CA SER A 449 4.42 -14.37 8.44
C SER A 449 5.45 -15.48 8.25
N SER A 450 6.60 -15.36 8.92
CA SER A 450 7.62 -16.42 9.00
C SER A 450 7.33 -17.50 10.07
N THR A 451 6.11 -17.50 10.62
CA THR A 451 5.72 -18.36 11.74
C THR A 451 5.08 -19.67 11.27
N THR A 452 5.05 -20.64 12.19
CA THR A 452 4.34 -21.94 12.08
C THR A 452 3.32 -22.10 13.21
N SER A 453 2.91 -20.98 13.82
CA SER A 453 2.05 -20.98 15.00
C SER A 453 0.64 -21.47 14.68
N VAL A 454 0.12 -21.10 13.51
CA VAL A 454 -1.27 -21.43 13.15
C VAL A 454 -1.36 -22.89 12.78
N CYS A 455 -0.45 -23.41 11.95
CA CYS A 455 -0.45 -24.82 11.60
C CYS A 455 -0.24 -25.72 12.85
N ARG A 456 0.62 -25.32 13.80
CA ARG A 456 0.81 -26.05 15.05
C ARG A 456 -0.46 -26.06 15.91
N ALA A 457 -1.15 -24.93 16.02
CA ALA A 457 -2.41 -24.84 16.76
C ALA A 457 -3.51 -25.68 16.10
N VAL A 458 -3.60 -25.66 14.76
CA VAL A 458 -4.49 -26.54 14.00
C VAL A 458 -4.21 -28.01 14.32
N LEU A 459 -2.96 -28.46 14.23
CA LEU A 459 -2.59 -29.85 14.55
C LEU A 459 -2.96 -30.25 15.98
N ASN A 460 -2.81 -29.33 16.93
CA ASN A 460 -3.15 -29.57 18.33
C ASN A 460 -4.66 -29.64 18.57
N SER A 461 -5.46 -28.94 17.75
CA SER A 461 -6.92 -28.94 17.86
C SER A 461 -7.62 -30.14 17.22
N LEU A 462 -6.91 -30.90 16.37
CA LEU A 462 -7.47 -32.09 15.74
C LEU A 462 -7.57 -33.23 16.75
N GLU A 463 -8.79 -33.73 16.98
CA GLU A 463 -9.03 -34.92 17.79
C GLU A 463 -8.47 -36.17 17.11
N ASP A 464 -7.71 -36.99 17.85
CA ASP A 464 -7.04 -38.18 17.30
C ASP A 464 -8.05 -39.20 16.74
N SER A 465 -9.21 -39.34 17.39
CA SER A 465 -10.30 -40.21 16.94
C SER A 465 -10.91 -39.75 15.62
N ALA A 466 -10.99 -38.44 15.39
CA ALA A 466 -11.60 -37.87 14.19
C ALA A 466 -10.71 -37.99 12.94
N ILE A 467 -9.40 -38.10 13.12
CA ILE A 467 -8.44 -38.15 12.00
C ILE A 467 -7.84 -39.54 11.79
N ARG A 468 -8.09 -40.50 12.70
CA ARG A 468 -7.45 -41.83 12.66
C ARG A 468 -7.63 -42.54 11.32
N ASP A 469 -8.85 -42.55 10.81
CA ASP A 469 -9.21 -43.28 9.58
C ASP A 469 -8.78 -42.56 8.29
N LEU A 470 -8.28 -41.32 8.42
CA LEU A 470 -7.80 -40.50 7.30
C LEU A 470 -6.29 -40.64 7.09
N LEU A 471 -5.56 -41.24 8.04
CA LEU A 471 -4.11 -41.21 8.09
C LEU A 471 -3.49 -42.59 7.82
N PRO A 472 -2.34 -42.65 7.13
CA PRO A 472 -1.64 -43.90 6.86
C PRO A 472 -0.90 -44.46 8.09
N VAL A 473 -0.71 -43.63 9.12
CA VAL A 473 0.01 -43.93 10.37
C VAL A 473 -0.82 -43.44 11.56
N THR A 474 -0.35 -43.67 12.78
CA THR A 474 -1.10 -43.19 13.95
C THR A 474 -1.17 -41.65 13.98
N PRO A 475 -2.25 -41.05 14.53
CA PRO A 475 -2.36 -39.59 14.68
C PRO A 475 -1.15 -38.95 15.37
N ALA A 476 -0.61 -39.59 16.40
CA ALA A 476 0.57 -39.12 17.13
C ALA A 476 1.83 -39.10 16.23
N GLU A 477 2.08 -40.19 15.51
CA GLU A 477 3.21 -40.28 14.56
C GLU A 477 3.07 -39.27 13.42
N TRP A 478 1.87 -39.13 12.87
CA TRP A 478 1.59 -38.16 11.80
C TRP A 478 1.82 -36.73 12.27
N LYS A 479 1.26 -36.34 13.42
CA LYS A 479 1.45 -34.99 14.00
C LYS A 479 2.91 -34.70 14.31
N ALA A 480 3.67 -35.69 14.80
CA ALA A 480 5.11 -35.54 15.06
C ALA A 480 5.88 -35.32 13.76
N TRP A 481 5.67 -36.20 12.77
CA TRP A 481 6.27 -36.07 11.44
C TRP A 481 5.94 -34.72 10.79
N PHE A 482 4.67 -34.30 10.83
CA PHE A 482 4.22 -33.05 10.23
C PHE A 482 4.95 -31.84 10.85
N ARG A 483 5.10 -31.81 12.18
CA ARG A 483 5.82 -30.73 12.87
C ARG A 483 7.28 -30.65 12.47
N ASN A 484 7.96 -31.80 12.37
CA ASN A 484 9.37 -31.85 11.96
C ASN A 484 9.55 -31.45 10.50
N ALA A 485 8.66 -31.90 9.61
CA ALA A 485 8.70 -31.54 8.19
C ALA A 485 8.45 -30.04 7.93
N VAL A 486 7.60 -29.39 8.74
CA VAL A 486 7.30 -27.95 8.62
C VAL A 486 8.41 -27.07 9.19
N ASP A 487 9.02 -27.47 10.30
CA ASP A 487 10.09 -26.73 10.97
C ASP A 487 11.26 -27.66 11.30
N PRO A 488 12.14 -27.95 10.33
CA PRO A 488 13.22 -28.94 10.47
C PRO A 488 14.35 -28.48 11.41
N SER A 489 14.29 -27.26 11.95
CA SER A 489 15.36 -26.63 12.75
C SER A 489 15.73 -27.34 14.07
N GLY A 490 15.05 -28.43 14.43
CA GLY A 490 15.29 -29.20 15.66
C GLY A 490 15.68 -30.66 15.46
N ASP A 491 15.90 -31.13 14.22
CA ASP A 491 16.13 -32.54 13.93
C ASP A 491 17.27 -32.69 12.90
N GLU A 492 18.37 -33.36 13.28
CA GLU A 492 19.55 -33.55 12.42
C GLU A 492 19.23 -34.39 11.18
N ASP A 493 18.16 -35.19 11.21
CA ASP A 493 17.72 -36.04 10.10
C ASP A 493 16.83 -35.29 9.08
N PHE A 494 16.36 -34.08 9.41
CA PHE A 494 15.54 -33.26 8.52
C PHE A 494 16.35 -32.10 7.93
N GLU A 495 16.84 -32.29 6.70
CA GLU A 495 17.38 -31.21 5.89
C GLU A 495 16.25 -30.40 5.21
N GLY A 496 16.15 -29.09 5.44
CA GLY A 496 15.20 -28.28 4.70
C GLY A 496 15.02 -26.83 5.17
N GLN A 497 14.32 -26.04 4.35
CA GLN A 497 13.84 -24.71 4.71
C GLN A 497 12.52 -24.82 5.49
N ARG A 498 12.30 -23.90 6.43
CA ARG A 498 11.02 -23.81 7.17
C ARG A 498 9.87 -23.51 6.22
N ILE A 499 8.78 -24.27 6.34
CA ILE A 499 7.53 -24.02 5.62
C ILE A 499 6.66 -23.12 6.50
N THR A 500 6.36 -21.91 6.05
CA THR A 500 5.57 -20.94 6.82
C THR A 500 4.08 -21.23 6.77
N ASP A 501 3.33 -20.71 7.75
CA ASP A 501 1.86 -20.76 7.76
C ASP A 501 1.29 -20.20 6.43
N SER A 502 1.80 -19.06 5.95
CA SER A 502 1.34 -18.42 4.72
C SER A 502 1.53 -19.30 3.48
N LEU A 503 2.71 -19.92 3.34
CA LEU A 503 3.01 -20.82 2.22
C LEU A 503 2.17 -22.09 2.26
N LEU A 504 2.06 -22.70 3.45
CA LEU A 504 1.28 -23.91 3.63
C LEU A 504 -0.20 -23.67 3.32
N PHE A 505 -0.81 -22.65 3.91
CA PHE A 505 -2.23 -22.37 3.69
C PHE A 505 -2.55 -21.85 2.30
N ARG A 506 -1.58 -21.21 1.62
CA ARG A 506 -1.72 -20.90 0.18
C ARG A 506 -1.87 -22.16 -0.67
N CYS A 507 -1.18 -23.24 -0.29
CA CYS A 507 -1.31 -24.52 -0.98
C CYS A 507 -2.61 -25.24 -0.58
N VAL A 508 -2.99 -25.16 0.70
CA VAL A 508 -4.17 -25.86 1.26
C VAL A 508 -5.50 -25.24 0.84
N LEU A 509 -5.67 -23.91 0.84
CA LEU A 509 -6.96 -23.23 0.67
C LEU A 509 -7.24 -22.82 -0.78
N GLU A 510 -8.44 -23.08 -1.29
CA GLU A 510 -8.91 -22.60 -2.60
C GLU A 510 -9.51 -21.19 -2.53
N PRO A 511 -9.57 -20.46 -3.66
CA PRO A 511 -10.23 -19.15 -3.69
C PRO A 511 -11.68 -19.20 -3.21
N GLY A 512 -12.02 -18.37 -2.22
CA GLY A 512 -13.31 -18.42 -1.54
C GLY A 512 -13.37 -19.41 -0.38
N GLU A 513 -12.25 -19.98 0.07
CA GLU A 513 -12.17 -20.77 1.29
C GLU A 513 -11.45 -19.99 2.41
N ALA A 514 -11.84 -20.30 3.65
CA ALA A 514 -11.16 -19.86 4.85
C ALA A 514 -10.86 -21.03 5.78
N LEU A 515 -9.77 -20.93 6.52
CA LEU A 515 -9.48 -21.84 7.63
C LEU A 515 -10.47 -21.59 8.78
N SER A 516 -10.99 -22.64 9.42
CA SER A 516 -11.77 -22.47 10.65
C SER A 516 -10.93 -21.78 11.73
N PRO A 517 -11.44 -20.74 12.41
CA PRO A 517 -10.65 -19.91 13.31
C PRO A 517 -10.10 -20.70 14.48
N ILE A 518 -8.78 -20.60 14.69
CA ILE A 518 -8.08 -21.28 15.78
C ILE A 518 -7.57 -20.27 16.81
N VAL A 519 -7.69 -20.60 18.10
CA VAL A 519 -7.18 -19.76 19.18
C VAL A 519 -5.65 -19.78 19.15
N ILE A 520 -5.02 -18.62 19.14
CA ILE A 520 -3.56 -18.48 19.21
C ILE A 520 -3.18 -17.70 20.46
N ASP A 521 -2.35 -18.29 21.31
CA ASP A 521 -1.70 -17.57 22.40
C ASP A 521 -0.45 -16.86 21.85
N ARG A 522 -0.58 -15.55 21.61
CA ARG A 522 0.53 -14.68 21.16
C ARG A 522 1.53 -14.37 22.30
N ASN A 523 1.12 -14.59 23.54
CA ASN A 523 1.82 -14.16 24.75
C ASN A 523 2.01 -15.33 25.73
N GLU A 524 2.65 -16.40 25.25
CA GLU A 524 2.87 -17.63 26.03
C GLU A 524 3.52 -17.35 27.40
N LEU A 525 2.88 -17.81 28.48
CA LEU A 525 3.33 -17.56 29.86
C LEU A 525 4.77 -17.99 30.14
N ARG A 526 5.24 -19.09 29.53
CA ARG A 526 6.62 -19.56 29.69
C ARG A 526 7.67 -18.56 29.18
N ARG A 527 7.27 -17.65 28.27
CA ARG A 527 8.11 -16.58 27.72
C ARG A 527 7.82 -15.24 28.36
N ALA A 528 6.87 -15.17 29.30
CA ALA A 528 6.57 -13.95 30.02
C ALA A 528 7.67 -13.71 31.07
N PRO A 529 8.21 -12.48 31.15
CA PRO A 529 9.10 -12.13 32.26
C PRO A 529 8.37 -12.26 33.60
N SER A 530 9.05 -12.75 34.64
CA SER A 530 8.43 -13.05 35.94
C SER A 530 7.63 -11.88 36.54
N ALA A 531 8.09 -10.65 36.32
CA ALA A 531 7.44 -9.44 36.82
C ALA A 531 6.11 -9.10 36.13
N TRP A 532 5.83 -9.70 34.96
CA TRP A 532 4.71 -9.39 34.08
C TRP A 532 3.74 -10.57 33.88
N VAL A 533 3.95 -11.71 34.54
CA VAL A 533 3.11 -12.91 34.41
C VAL A 533 1.63 -12.61 34.70
N SER A 534 1.34 -11.79 35.70
CA SER A 534 -0.03 -11.37 36.06
C SER A 534 -0.72 -10.55 34.98
N GLU A 535 0.00 -9.67 34.30
CA GLU A 535 -0.51 -8.84 33.20
C GLU A 535 -0.67 -9.69 31.94
N VAL A 536 0.39 -10.41 31.58
CA VAL A 536 0.45 -11.24 30.37
C VAL A 536 -0.63 -12.32 30.37
N SER A 537 -0.92 -12.94 31.53
CA SER A 537 -2.00 -13.93 31.64
C SER A 537 -3.41 -13.40 31.36
N ARG A 538 -3.60 -12.06 31.38
CA ARG A 538 -4.88 -11.40 31.12
C ARG A 538 -5.03 -10.92 29.68
N TYR A 539 -4.01 -11.09 28.83
CA TYR A 539 -4.10 -10.72 27.41
C TYR A 539 -5.12 -11.61 26.68
N PRO A 540 -5.95 -11.02 25.80
CA PRO A 540 -6.86 -11.81 24.99
C PRO A 540 -6.09 -12.70 24.02
N LYS A 541 -6.66 -13.88 23.75
CA LYS A 541 -6.12 -14.84 22.79
C LYS A 541 -6.94 -14.75 21.50
N PRO A 542 -6.40 -14.13 20.44
CA PRO A 542 -7.18 -13.94 19.22
C PRO A 542 -7.48 -15.28 18.55
N LEU A 543 -8.63 -15.33 17.89
CA LEU A 543 -8.95 -16.31 16.88
C LEU A 543 -8.30 -15.92 15.57
N VAL A 544 -7.46 -16.80 15.03
CA VAL A 544 -6.68 -16.57 13.82
C VAL A 544 -7.17 -17.48 12.72
N SER A 545 -7.30 -16.93 11.52
CA SER A 545 -7.63 -17.68 10.29
C SER A 545 -6.88 -17.12 9.09
N TYR A 546 -6.85 -17.90 8.02
CA TYR A 546 -6.42 -17.50 6.68
C TYR A 546 -7.60 -17.58 5.72
N VAL A 547 -7.84 -16.51 4.97
CA VAL A 547 -8.85 -16.43 3.90
C VAL A 547 -8.11 -16.34 2.58
N GLN A 548 -8.50 -17.14 1.57
CA GLN A 548 -7.88 -17.11 0.25
C GLN A 548 -8.79 -16.37 -0.75
N PRO A 549 -8.51 -15.11 -1.14
CA PRO A 549 -9.41 -14.37 -2.01
C PRO A 549 -9.34 -14.78 -3.48
N THR A 550 -8.12 -14.95 -3.98
CA THR A 550 -7.81 -15.24 -5.40
C THR A 550 -6.80 -16.36 -5.49
N GLU A 551 -6.56 -16.95 -6.66
CA GLU A 551 -5.54 -18.00 -6.79
C GLU A 551 -4.10 -17.45 -6.75
N TRP A 552 -3.88 -16.21 -7.20
CA TRP A 552 -2.54 -15.68 -7.43
C TRP A 552 -1.91 -14.95 -6.23
N ASN A 553 -2.67 -14.59 -5.20
CA ASN A 553 -2.15 -13.93 -3.99
C ASN A 553 -1.90 -14.92 -2.84
N ALA A 554 -1.12 -14.50 -1.85
CA ALA A 554 -1.08 -15.18 -0.56
C ALA A 554 -2.44 -15.02 0.17
N PRO A 555 -2.86 -16.00 0.98
CA PRO A 555 -4.05 -15.85 1.78
C PRO A 555 -3.88 -14.73 2.81
N VAL A 556 -4.95 -13.96 3.01
CA VAL A 556 -5.03 -12.87 3.98
C VAL A 556 -5.24 -13.47 5.37
N ARG A 557 -4.39 -13.11 6.33
CA ARG A 557 -4.58 -13.54 7.72
C ARG A 557 -5.55 -12.59 8.40
N ILE A 558 -6.53 -13.14 9.09
CA ILE A 558 -7.50 -12.37 9.88
C ILE A 558 -7.46 -12.81 11.34
N GLU A 559 -7.63 -11.85 12.25
CA GLU A 559 -7.60 -12.05 13.69
C GLU A 559 -8.80 -11.35 14.33
N ILE A 560 -9.62 -12.08 15.10
CA ILE A 560 -10.75 -11.53 15.86
C ILE A 560 -10.67 -11.92 17.34
N PHE A 561 -11.42 -11.23 18.20
CA PHE A 561 -11.56 -11.66 19.61
C PHE A 561 -12.40 -12.94 19.72
N GLU A 562 -12.14 -13.73 20.76
CA GLU A 562 -12.81 -15.02 20.95
C GLU A 562 -14.33 -14.88 21.11
N LYS A 563 -14.80 -13.78 21.71
CA LYS A 563 -16.24 -13.47 21.86
C LYS A 563 -16.99 -13.41 20.52
N ASP A 564 -16.31 -13.13 19.41
CA ASP A 564 -16.90 -12.92 18.09
C ASP A 564 -16.83 -14.18 17.21
N ARG A 565 -16.50 -15.34 17.80
CA ARG A 565 -16.39 -16.63 17.08
C ARG A 565 -17.60 -16.91 16.18
N GLU A 566 -18.80 -16.70 16.69
CA GLU A 566 -20.05 -16.97 15.97
C GLU A 566 -20.25 -16.05 14.76
N ARG A 567 -19.65 -14.85 14.80
CA ARG A 567 -19.67 -13.85 13.72
C ARG A 567 -18.48 -13.97 12.78
N PHE A 568 -17.61 -14.97 12.97
CA PHE A 568 -16.39 -15.15 12.17
C PHE A 568 -16.72 -15.27 10.66
N HIS A 569 -17.75 -16.04 10.31
CA HIS A 569 -18.11 -16.26 8.91
C HIS A 569 -18.44 -14.94 8.21
N ASP A 570 -19.20 -14.06 8.87
CA ASP A 570 -19.62 -12.78 8.31
C ASP A 570 -18.44 -11.82 8.10
N VAL A 571 -17.53 -11.75 9.07
CA VAL A 571 -16.33 -10.88 8.93
C VAL A 571 -15.34 -11.44 7.92
N ALA A 572 -15.19 -12.77 7.81
CA ALA A 572 -14.38 -13.39 6.78
C ALA A 572 -14.97 -13.13 5.38
N ALA A 573 -16.30 -13.19 5.24
CA ALA A 573 -17.00 -12.79 4.02
C ALA A 573 -16.78 -11.31 3.69
N LEU A 574 -16.86 -10.41 4.69
CA LEU A 574 -16.57 -9.00 4.52
C LEU A 574 -15.13 -8.75 4.04
N VAL A 575 -14.14 -9.41 4.64
CA VAL A 575 -12.74 -9.31 4.20
C VAL A 575 -12.58 -9.84 2.77
N LEU A 576 -13.19 -10.99 2.45
CA LEU A 576 -13.15 -11.57 1.10
C LEU A 576 -13.75 -10.61 0.06
N HIS A 577 -14.98 -10.15 0.28
CA HIS A 577 -15.67 -9.27 -0.67
C HIS A 577 -15.02 -7.90 -0.78
N CYS A 578 -14.53 -7.32 0.33
CA CYS A 578 -13.71 -6.10 0.24
C CYS A 578 -12.44 -6.33 -0.58
N SER A 579 -11.87 -7.54 -0.55
CA SER A 579 -10.65 -7.88 -1.31
C SER A 579 -10.87 -8.03 -2.80
N LEU A 580 -12.11 -8.35 -3.21
CA LEU A 580 -12.49 -8.60 -4.60
C LEU A 580 -13.08 -7.36 -5.31
N LEU A 581 -13.19 -6.22 -4.62
CA LEU A 581 -13.75 -4.99 -5.18
C LEU A 581 -12.96 -4.40 -6.36
N LEU A 582 -11.64 -4.63 -6.40
CA LEU A 582 -10.78 -4.14 -7.48
C LEU A 582 -10.24 -5.30 -8.33
N PRO A 583 -10.22 -5.18 -9.67
CA PRO A 583 -9.65 -6.20 -10.54
C PRO A 583 -8.19 -6.48 -10.19
N ARG A 584 -7.83 -7.76 -10.08
CA ARG A 584 -6.46 -8.22 -9.78
C ARG A 584 -5.91 -7.70 -8.44
N TYR A 585 -6.79 -7.28 -7.54
CA TYR A 585 -6.48 -6.96 -6.16
C TYR A 585 -6.97 -8.11 -5.26
N ALA A 586 -6.38 -8.26 -4.07
CA ALA A 586 -6.72 -9.36 -3.16
C ALA A 586 -6.53 -8.98 -1.69
N PHE A 587 -6.68 -7.70 -1.37
CA PHE A 587 -6.63 -7.18 -0.02
C PHE A 587 -7.80 -6.21 0.20
N PRO A 588 -8.37 -6.06 1.41
CA PRO A 588 -9.55 -5.22 1.60
C PRO A 588 -9.32 -3.77 1.17
N VAL A 589 -10.10 -3.30 0.19
CA VAL A 589 -9.92 -1.97 -0.40
C VAL A 589 -10.05 -0.84 0.62
N GLY A 590 -10.92 -0.98 1.63
CA GLY A 590 -11.02 0.02 2.71
C GLY A 590 -9.71 0.18 3.51
N LEU A 591 -8.94 -0.90 3.70
CA LEU A 591 -7.63 -0.84 4.35
C LEU A 591 -6.58 -0.16 3.46
N ASP A 592 -6.60 -0.42 2.15
CA ASP A 592 -5.74 0.27 1.18
C ASP A 592 -6.04 1.77 1.04
N ILE A 593 -7.32 2.15 1.17
CA ILE A 593 -7.75 3.55 1.22
C ILE A 593 -7.17 4.24 2.46
N VAL A 594 -7.32 3.63 3.64
CA VAL A 594 -6.85 4.25 4.88
C VAL A 594 -5.33 4.25 5.01
N ASP A 595 -4.60 3.23 4.50
CA ASP A 595 -3.12 3.24 4.40
C ASP A 595 -2.63 4.49 3.65
N LYS A 596 -3.23 4.75 2.48
CA LYS A 596 -2.90 5.93 1.67
C LYS A 596 -3.25 7.24 2.37
N PHE A 597 -4.35 7.25 3.14
CA PHE A 597 -4.79 8.43 3.89
C PHE A 597 -3.91 8.72 5.12
N ALA A 598 -3.49 7.68 5.84
CA ALA A 598 -2.67 7.75 7.05
C ALA A 598 -1.19 8.03 6.72
N ARG A 599 -0.73 7.65 5.52
CA ARG A 599 0.64 7.87 5.07
C ARG A 599 1.07 9.34 5.20
N ILE A 600 2.18 9.56 5.90
CA ILE A 600 2.85 10.86 6.01
C ILE A 600 3.76 11.05 4.78
N PRO A 601 3.49 12.02 3.89
CA PRO A 601 4.35 12.27 2.74
C PRO A 601 5.69 12.90 3.13
N ASP A 602 6.75 12.59 2.38
CA ASP A 602 8.12 13.07 2.64
C ASP A 602 8.26 14.61 2.76
N TRP A 603 7.39 15.36 2.07
CA TRP A 603 7.41 16.82 2.15
C TRP A 603 6.94 17.36 3.52
N MET A 604 6.10 16.62 4.24
CA MET A 604 5.71 16.94 5.62
C MET A 604 6.81 16.55 6.63
N SER A 605 7.67 15.59 6.30
CA SER A 605 8.76 15.16 7.18
C SER A 605 9.80 16.26 7.41
N ARG A 606 9.94 17.22 6.48
CA ARG A 606 10.91 18.33 6.61
C ARG A 606 10.56 19.30 7.76
N PRO A 607 9.36 19.90 7.81
CA PRO A 607 8.94 20.70 8.97
C PRO A 607 9.02 19.95 10.29
N ILE A 608 8.62 18.67 10.31
CA ILE A 608 8.69 17.83 11.51
C ILE A 608 10.14 17.68 11.98
N ASN A 609 11.05 17.34 11.07
CA ASN A 609 12.48 17.30 11.35
C ASN A 609 12.95 18.64 11.92
N THR A 610 12.70 19.76 11.24
CA THR A 610 13.09 21.09 11.75
C THR A 610 12.58 21.35 13.16
N HIS A 611 11.30 21.05 13.43
CA HIS A 611 10.71 21.25 14.75
C HIS A 611 11.41 20.42 15.83
N THR A 612 11.65 19.13 15.56
CA THR A 612 12.31 18.25 16.54
C THR A 612 13.79 18.62 16.74
N ALA A 613 14.50 19.06 15.70
CA ALA A 613 15.87 19.57 15.84
C ALA A 613 15.93 20.86 16.67
N VAL A 614 15.02 21.80 16.45
CA VAL A 614 14.97 23.04 17.26
C VAL A 614 14.71 22.72 18.73
N ARG A 615 13.82 21.76 19.02
CA ARG A 615 13.56 21.32 20.39
C ARG A 615 14.78 20.66 21.01
N ALA A 616 15.44 19.75 20.31
CA ALA A 616 16.68 19.12 20.77
C ALA A 616 17.80 20.15 20.99
N MET A 617 17.89 21.18 20.13
CA MET A 617 18.87 22.26 20.24
C MET A 617 18.62 23.13 21.48
N ARG A 618 17.35 23.40 21.81
CA ARG A 618 16.97 24.08 23.06
C ARG A 618 17.39 23.27 24.29
N THR A 619 17.13 21.96 24.30
CA THR A 619 17.59 21.08 25.38
C THR A 619 19.12 21.05 25.51
N ALA A 620 19.84 21.05 24.38
CA ALA A 620 21.30 21.11 24.38
C ALA A 620 21.84 22.42 24.99
N LEU A 621 21.21 23.56 24.67
CA LEU A 621 21.51 24.85 25.28
C LEU A 621 21.25 24.83 26.79
N ASP A 622 20.08 24.35 27.21
CA ASP A 622 19.68 24.32 28.62
C ASP A 622 20.61 23.41 29.45
N ARG A 623 21.20 22.38 28.83
CA ARG A 623 22.15 21.44 29.46
C ARG A 623 23.63 21.80 29.28
N GLY A 624 23.95 22.83 28.49
CA GLY A 624 25.34 23.19 28.15
C GLY A 624 26.08 22.13 27.32
N ASP A 625 25.36 21.34 26.50
CA ASP A 625 25.98 20.34 25.60
C ASP A 625 26.40 21.00 24.28
N ASP A 626 27.57 21.63 24.29
CA ASP A 626 28.13 22.35 23.14
C ASP A 626 28.28 21.47 21.88
N ARG A 627 28.56 20.17 22.05
CA ARG A 627 28.77 19.24 20.93
C ARG A 627 27.46 18.92 20.22
N LEU A 628 26.42 18.60 20.99
CA LEU A 628 25.09 18.37 20.44
C LEU A 628 24.53 19.65 19.81
N PHE A 629 24.73 20.79 20.47
CA PHE A 629 24.34 22.10 19.97
C PHE A 629 24.99 22.41 18.61
N ASP A 630 26.30 22.26 18.48
CA ASP A 630 26.99 22.52 17.21
C ASP A 630 26.61 21.55 16.09
N ALA A 631 26.35 20.28 16.42
CA ALA A 631 25.89 19.29 15.45
C ALA A 631 24.48 19.63 14.93
N LEU A 632 23.55 19.98 15.82
CA LEU A 632 22.18 20.39 15.46
C LEU A 632 22.16 21.72 14.71
N ARG A 633 22.99 22.68 15.11
CA ARG A 633 23.17 23.95 14.40
C ARG A 633 23.67 23.73 12.97
N ARG A 634 24.66 22.85 12.76
CA ARG A 634 25.14 22.49 11.42
C ARG A 634 24.08 21.79 10.58
N MET A 635 23.22 20.96 11.19
CA MET A 635 22.10 20.33 10.50
C MET A 635 21.02 21.33 10.08
N LEU A 636 20.67 22.29 10.96
CA LEU A 636 19.62 23.29 10.71
C LEU A 636 20.07 24.41 9.77
N CYS A 637 21.33 24.83 9.87
CA CYS A 637 21.90 25.90 9.05
C CYS A 637 22.60 25.40 7.78
N GLY A 638 22.95 24.10 7.72
CA GLY A 638 23.61 23.50 6.58
C GLY A 638 22.66 23.35 5.41
N SER A 639 23.04 23.87 4.24
CA SER A 639 22.28 23.58 3.03
C SER A 639 22.55 22.13 2.64
N GLY A 640 21.52 21.33 2.35
CA GLY A 640 21.65 19.92 1.91
C GLY A 640 22.43 19.71 0.59
N ARG A 641 23.07 20.76 0.07
CA ARG A 641 23.98 20.79 -1.09
C ARG A 641 25.46 20.94 -0.70
N GLU A 642 25.79 21.14 0.56
CA GLU A 642 27.18 21.25 1.00
C GLU A 642 27.90 19.91 0.91
N PHE A 643 28.93 19.89 0.07
CA PHE A 643 29.77 18.72 -0.22
C PHE A 643 30.36 18.06 1.03
N LEU A 644 30.66 18.87 2.06
CA LEU A 644 31.28 18.46 3.32
C LEU A 644 30.33 17.70 4.27
N LEU A 645 29.03 17.70 4.01
CA LEU A 645 28.01 17.06 4.86
C LEU A 645 27.49 15.73 4.28
N ARG A 646 28.13 15.18 3.24
CA ARG A 646 27.77 13.87 2.66
C ARG A 646 28.30 12.70 3.51
N PRO A 647 27.49 11.66 3.79
CA PRO A 647 27.96 10.47 4.50
C PRO A 647 29.08 9.79 3.71
N GLY A 648 30.24 9.58 4.33
CA GLY A 648 31.40 8.89 3.73
C GLY A 648 32.73 9.64 3.80
N ILE A 649 32.75 10.92 4.23
CA ILE A 649 33.99 11.71 4.36
C ILE A 649 34.58 11.64 5.78
N PHE A 650 33.77 11.35 6.79
CA PHE A 650 34.23 11.01 8.14
C PHE A 650 34.15 9.49 8.33
N ARG A 651 35.21 8.79 7.91
CA ARG A 651 35.57 7.46 8.44
C ARG A 651 36.96 7.55 9.03
#